data_AF-A0A8B6LNF3-F1
#
_entry.id   AF-A0A8B6LNF3-F1
#
_cell.length_a   1.000
_cell.length_b   1.000
_cell.length_c   1.000
_cell.angle_alpha   90.00
_cell.angle_beta   90.00
_cell.angle_gamma   90.00
#
_symmetry.space_group_name_H-M   'P 1'
#
loop_
_entity.id
_entity.type
_entity.pdbx_description
1 polymer ?
#
loop_
_entity_poly.entity_id
_entity_poly.type
_entity_poly.pdbx_seq_one_letter_code
_entity_poly.pdbx_strand_id
1 'polypeptide(L)'
;MSNPLENVPLWRTALAPQGDGLDMPREMLRQSFLSFRGRVADLVATLGSELPGLTVHDITHLDALWRIAQEIAGSEYPLNPAEAYVLGGAFLLHDAAHVLAAYPGRLSEIKQSVHWQDFVAQRSQGLEPVAGSEAEKSAIFQVLRHLHAEQAQRLPGIYWQVDAQGDRFYLIENQALREYYSDSIGEIAASHHWSPDKVAATFAGRRVSCPSFLAPAAWEVDSLKIALLLRTADAAHMDAARAPWFLFALRKPQGISADHWRFQAKMGQATRTAAGELRLASGASFAPNERAAWWLALDTARMVDRELRSANAILREENRTLFAAGNVLGVESADAFARHVPVRGWEPVDVSPRIGDATRLIASLGGAALYGESYAAPLRELLQNGLDAVAALRALNGVGPREGEIHVNVRAAEPGMWWLDVTDTGIGMSRHVLTNVLLDFGASLWASDTMRQELPGLAKAGFKPVGKFGIGFFSIFMLGDEVRVTTRRFEPANGESMVNWQLRFDEGLASRPALVRPDRDETLARSGTRVSVKLPNAKLTALVNANNKNGPFDALFQVTAESPKDLEGRRGIQLAWLVASLCPTSTIRITTCLDDQQTYIAINADDWKKIDDKELLGRVNCAGGAVYALNDGSGELIGRLGMKGASLQLHPTPASLVYEGVVCGHLDGLTGVACARENNNDARRAKAKPAGSLDDWKLWAERVVAGTTPLDMDHRLHLHPLLPEKDFDVWIVGAEELPLARVMELVKTKDEVSLHDGTVSHDSSDDMGSDRFNHSFAPKKDVICYPSFAPRDSWWPLSEAYLNSGEAFPWFLGVPPIDYQARFETALIATWGAFEKEDSKDVPVGEVDGSEIIRWVTQYRRAKD
;
A
#
# COMPACT_ATOMS: atom_id res chain seq x y z
N MET A 1 -22.24 -46.91 24.36
CA MET A 1 -21.17 -47.26 23.40
C MET A 1 -19.92 -46.52 23.86
N SER A 2 -18.76 -47.16 23.91
CA SER A 2 -17.50 -46.48 24.28
C SER A 2 -17.21 -45.34 23.29
N ASN A 3 -16.67 -44.23 23.78
CA ASN A 3 -16.33 -43.10 22.92
C ASN A 3 -15.20 -43.53 21.94
N PRO A 4 -15.30 -43.26 20.63
CA PRO A 4 -14.29 -43.68 19.64
C PRO A 4 -12.84 -43.34 20.00
N LEU A 5 -12.62 -42.20 20.67
CA LEU A 5 -11.29 -41.79 21.11
C LEU A 5 -10.67 -42.76 22.14
N GLU A 6 -11.48 -43.45 22.94
CA GLU A 6 -11.00 -44.40 23.95
C GLU A 6 -10.38 -45.66 23.33
N ASN A 7 -10.67 -45.89 22.04
CA ASN A 7 -10.08 -46.99 21.28
C ASN A 7 -8.75 -46.61 20.63
N VAL A 8 -8.34 -45.34 20.65
CA VAL A 8 -7.06 -44.90 20.10
C VAL A 8 -5.93 -45.36 21.05
N PRO A 9 -5.00 -46.22 20.61
CA PRO A 9 -3.86 -46.65 21.43
C PRO A 9 -3.19 -45.55 22.23
N LEU A 10 -2.88 -44.39 21.63
CA LEU A 10 -2.23 -43.27 22.33
C LEU A 10 -3.04 -42.75 23.53
N TRP A 11 -4.37 -42.67 23.39
CA TRP A 11 -5.25 -42.31 24.50
C TRP A 11 -5.34 -43.44 25.52
N ARG A 12 -5.50 -44.68 25.05
CA ARG A 12 -5.70 -45.86 25.89
C ARG A 12 -4.48 -46.15 26.77
N THR A 13 -3.27 -46.03 26.23
CA THR A 13 -2.03 -46.25 27.00
C THR A 13 -1.82 -45.19 28.08
N ALA A 14 -2.32 -43.98 27.86
CA ALA A 14 -2.17 -42.88 28.81
C ALA A 14 -3.30 -42.82 29.84
N LEU A 15 -4.57 -42.88 29.42
CA LEU A 15 -5.71 -42.54 30.27
C LEU A 15 -6.59 -43.75 30.65
N ALA A 16 -6.48 -44.91 29.99
CA ALA A 16 -7.22 -46.10 30.43
C ALA A 16 -6.54 -46.77 31.64
N PRO A 17 -7.28 -47.51 32.49
CA PRO A 17 -6.71 -48.24 33.62
C PRO A 17 -5.57 -49.19 33.18
N GLN A 18 -4.46 -49.18 33.90
CA GLN A 18 -3.25 -49.97 33.61
C GLN A 18 -2.96 -51.04 34.66
N GLY A 19 -3.55 -50.97 35.86
CA GLY A 19 -3.27 -51.92 36.94
C GLY A 19 -1.89 -51.71 37.59
N ASP A 20 -1.30 -50.53 37.45
CA ASP A 20 0.04 -50.16 37.92
C ASP A 20 0.07 -49.48 39.30
N GLY A 21 -1.08 -49.48 40.01
CA GLY A 21 -1.23 -48.81 41.30
C GLY A 21 -1.47 -47.30 41.19
N LEU A 22 -1.54 -46.73 39.98
CA LEU A 22 -1.82 -45.31 39.72
C LEU A 22 -3.18 -45.07 39.05
N ASP A 23 -4.08 -46.06 39.08
CA ASP A 23 -5.37 -45.97 38.39
C ASP A 23 -6.32 -44.91 38.98
N MET A 24 -6.24 -44.63 40.29
CA MET A 24 -7.06 -43.58 40.91
C MET A 24 -6.76 -42.17 40.37
N PRO A 25 -5.50 -41.66 40.42
CA PRO A 25 -5.20 -40.35 39.84
C PRO A 25 -5.39 -40.32 38.32
N ARG A 26 -5.19 -41.46 37.63
CA ARG A 26 -5.48 -41.59 36.19
C ARG A 26 -6.97 -41.43 35.88
N GLU A 27 -7.83 -42.08 36.66
CA GLU A 27 -9.29 -42.00 36.52
C GLU A 27 -9.80 -40.58 36.78
N MET A 28 -9.21 -39.85 37.73
CA MET A 28 -9.53 -38.44 37.98
C MET A 28 -9.28 -37.58 36.74
N LEU A 29 -8.13 -37.75 36.07
CA LEU A 29 -7.81 -37.06 34.81
C LEU A 29 -8.77 -37.48 33.69
N ARG A 30 -9.03 -38.79 33.55
CA ARG A 30 -9.92 -39.36 32.53
C ARG A 30 -11.35 -38.81 32.65
N GLN A 31 -11.93 -38.82 33.84
CA GLN A 31 -13.28 -38.32 34.09
C GLN A 31 -13.37 -36.80 33.86
N SER A 32 -12.38 -36.05 34.35
CA SER A 32 -12.33 -34.60 34.11
C SER A 32 -12.24 -34.30 32.61
N PHE A 33 -11.43 -35.05 31.85
CA PHE A 33 -11.32 -34.88 30.40
C PHE A 33 -12.64 -35.18 29.67
N LEU A 34 -13.32 -36.27 30.02
CA LEU A 34 -14.60 -36.64 29.39
C LEU A 34 -15.70 -35.61 29.68
N SER A 35 -15.78 -35.08 30.91
CA SER A 35 -16.69 -33.99 31.25
C SER A 35 -16.35 -32.71 30.47
N PHE A 36 -15.08 -32.33 30.44
CA PHE A 36 -14.58 -31.20 29.68
C PHE A 36 -14.90 -31.31 28.18
N ARG A 37 -14.64 -32.47 27.57
CA ARG A 37 -15.01 -32.80 26.20
C ARG A 37 -16.51 -32.61 25.94
N GLY A 38 -17.38 -33.06 26.86
CA GLY A 38 -18.82 -32.89 26.75
C GLY A 38 -19.23 -31.42 26.65
N ARG A 39 -18.70 -30.57 27.54
CA ARG A 39 -18.97 -29.13 27.54
C ARG A 39 -18.44 -28.42 26.29
N VAL A 40 -17.26 -28.83 25.81
CA VAL A 40 -16.71 -28.30 24.54
C VAL A 40 -17.56 -28.73 23.35
N ALA A 41 -18.09 -29.96 23.33
CA ALA A 41 -18.97 -30.42 22.26
C ALA A 41 -20.21 -29.52 22.12
N ASP A 42 -20.81 -29.12 23.25
CA ASP A 42 -21.93 -28.17 23.27
C ASP A 42 -21.50 -26.77 22.78
N LEU A 43 -20.31 -26.30 23.18
CA LEU A 43 -19.76 -25.01 22.78
C LEU A 43 -19.55 -24.92 21.25
N VAL A 44 -18.94 -25.94 20.65
CA VAL A 44 -18.59 -25.93 19.21
C VAL A 44 -19.73 -26.37 18.30
N ALA A 45 -20.84 -26.88 18.85
CA ALA A 45 -21.99 -27.32 18.07
C ALA A 45 -22.63 -26.19 17.24
N THR A 46 -22.44 -24.92 17.63
CA THR A 46 -22.98 -23.76 16.90
C THR A 46 -22.11 -23.29 15.72
N LEU A 47 -20.88 -23.80 15.56
CA LEU A 47 -19.97 -23.41 14.46
C LEU A 47 -20.62 -23.54 13.09
N GLY A 48 -21.34 -24.64 12.87
CA GLY A 48 -21.91 -24.97 11.56
C GLY A 48 -23.01 -24.02 11.09
N SER A 49 -23.74 -23.39 12.02
CA SER A 49 -24.79 -22.41 11.71
C SER A 49 -24.23 -20.99 11.59
N GLU A 50 -23.18 -20.65 12.35
CA GLU A 50 -22.52 -19.35 12.30
C GLU A 50 -21.64 -19.20 11.04
N LEU A 51 -21.02 -20.29 10.57
CA LEU A 51 -19.99 -20.29 9.51
C LEU A 51 -20.22 -21.39 8.46
N PRO A 52 -21.23 -21.25 7.58
CA PRO A 52 -21.60 -22.32 6.65
C PRO A 52 -20.52 -22.67 5.61
N GLY A 53 -19.65 -21.72 5.26
CA GLY A 53 -18.54 -21.94 4.31
C GLY A 53 -17.32 -22.64 4.90
N LEU A 54 -17.20 -22.72 6.22
CA LEU A 54 -16.06 -23.38 6.87
C LEU A 54 -16.24 -24.90 6.83
N THR A 55 -15.14 -25.65 6.68
CA THR A 55 -15.15 -27.11 6.85
C THR A 55 -15.61 -27.49 8.25
N VAL A 56 -15.92 -28.75 8.51
CA VAL A 56 -16.33 -29.22 9.84
C VAL A 56 -15.20 -29.00 10.85
N HIS A 57 -15.49 -28.24 11.92
CA HIS A 57 -14.60 -27.97 13.06
C HIS A 57 -15.31 -28.31 14.40
N ASP A 58 -16.26 -29.23 14.36
CA ASP A 58 -16.99 -29.68 15.55
C ASP A 58 -16.19 -30.73 16.35
N ILE A 59 -16.81 -31.30 17.38
CA ILE A 59 -16.19 -32.31 18.25
C ILE A 59 -15.62 -33.52 17.51
N THR A 60 -16.16 -33.85 16.34
CA THR A 60 -15.65 -34.94 15.48
C THR A 60 -14.25 -34.63 14.99
N HIS A 61 -14.00 -33.36 14.64
CA HIS A 61 -12.67 -32.91 14.24
C HIS A 61 -11.68 -32.99 15.40
N LEU A 62 -12.07 -32.45 16.56
CA LEU A 62 -11.22 -32.38 17.77
C LEU A 62 -10.83 -33.79 18.26
N ASP A 63 -11.77 -34.75 18.22
CA ASP A 63 -11.50 -36.13 18.60
C ASP A 63 -10.56 -36.85 17.62
N ALA A 64 -10.69 -36.58 16.33
CA ALA A 64 -9.87 -37.22 15.30
C ALA A 64 -8.39 -36.84 15.42
N LEU A 65 -8.06 -35.72 16.07
CA LEU A 65 -6.67 -35.33 16.34
C LEU A 65 -5.93 -36.37 17.18
N TRP A 66 -6.59 -37.10 18.08
CA TRP A 66 -5.98 -38.22 18.80
C TRP A 66 -5.48 -39.32 17.86
N ARG A 67 -6.30 -39.67 16.86
CA ARG A 67 -5.94 -40.69 15.86
C ARG A 67 -4.78 -40.22 15.01
N ILE A 68 -4.79 -38.97 14.56
CA ILE A 68 -3.73 -38.41 13.71
C ILE A 68 -2.43 -38.28 14.50
N ALA A 69 -2.50 -37.80 15.74
CA ALA A 69 -1.37 -37.72 16.66
C ALA A 69 -0.73 -39.11 16.87
N GLN A 70 -1.51 -40.18 16.93
CA GLN A 70 -0.97 -41.54 16.99
C GLN A 70 -0.24 -41.96 15.70
N GLU A 71 -0.81 -41.66 14.53
CA GLU A 71 -0.14 -41.95 13.25
C GLU A 71 1.19 -41.19 13.13
N ILE A 72 1.24 -39.96 13.64
CA ILE A 72 2.44 -39.13 13.64
C ILE A 72 3.45 -39.64 14.69
N ALA A 73 3.06 -39.71 15.94
CA ALA A 73 3.96 -39.97 17.06
C ALA A 73 4.42 -41.43 17.13
N GLY A 74 3.54 -42.38 16.79
CA GLY A 74 3.75 -43.80 17.09
C GLY A 74 2.78 -44.31 18.15
N SER A 75 2.37 -45.59 18.04
CA SER A 75 1.53 -46.24 19.06
C SER A 75 2.25 -46.45 20.39
N GLU A 76 3.58 -46.44 20.37
CA GLU A 76 4.45 -46.59 21.55
C GLU A 76 5.09 -45.26 21.98
N TYR A 77 4.64 -44.13 21.42
CA TYR A 77 5.19 -42.84 21.79
C TYR A 77 4.92 -42.58 23.28
N PRO A 78 5.95 -42.23 24.08
CA PRO A 78 5.78 -42.07 25.51
C PRO A 78 4.83 -40.90 25.75
N LEU A 79 3.66 -41.14 26.35
CA LEU A 79 2.71 -40.11 26.75
C LEU A 79 2.12 -40.48 28.10
N ASN A 80 2.44 -39.71 29.13
CA ASN A 80 1.93 -39.99 30.47
C ASN A 80 0.50 -39.41 30.64
N PRO A 81 -0.24 -39.81 31.69
CA PRO A 81 -1.63 -39.37 31.88
C PRO A 81 -1.81 -37.84 32.00
N ALA A 82 -0.87 -37.13 32.64
CA ALA A 82 -0.94 -35.67 32.77
C ALA A 82 -0.69 -34.97 31.43
N GLU A 83 0.30 -35.43 30.66
CA GLU A 83 0.53 -34.96 29.29
C GLU A 83 -0.67 -35.23 28.39
N ALA A 84 -1.28 -36.41 28.48
CA ALA A 84 -2.49 -36.74 27.73
C ALA A 84 -3.69 -35.87 28.11
N TYR A 85 -3.85 -35.54 29.40
CA TYR A 85 -4.88 -34.61 29.86
C TYR A 85 -4.68 -33.20 29.28
N VAL A 86 -3.45 -32.67 29.35
CA VAL A 86 -3.15 -31.32 28.83
C VAL A 86 -3.22 -31.28 27.31
N LEU A 87 -2.66 -32.26 26.60
CA LEU A 87 -2.75 -32.40 25.15
C LEU A 87 -4.21 -32.53 24.71
N GLY A 88 -4.99 -33.37 25.38
CA GLY A 88 -6.41 -33.52 25.13
C GLY A 88 -7.18 -32.23 25.31
N GLY A 89 -6.90 -31.49 26.38
CA GLY A 89 -7.47 -30.16 26.59
C GLY A 89 -7.10 -29.18 25.48
N ALA A 90 -5.85 -29.21 25.03
CA ALA A 90 -5.40 -28.33 23.95
C ALA A 90 -6.04 -28.70 22.60
N PHE A 91 -6.19 -30.00 22.29
CA PHE A 91 -6.98 -30.46 21.15
C PHE A 91 -8.40 -29.92 21.19
N LEU A 92 -9.05 -29.94 22.36
CA LEU A 92 -10.41 -29.44 22.51
C LEU A 92 -10.52 -27.92 22.28
N LEU A 93 -9.49 -27.14 22.64
CA LEU A 93 -9.60 -25.68 22.67
C LEU A 93 -8.97 -24.92 21.52
N HIS A 94 -8.00 -25.50 20.80
CA HIS A 94 -7.22 -24.76 19.79
C HIS A 94 -8.10 -24.02 18.77
N ASP A 95 -9.16 -24.67 18.29
CA ASP A 95 -10.14 -24.10 17.36
C ASP A 95 -11.49 -23.74 17.97
N ALA A 96 -11.73 -24.05 19.26
CA ALA A 96 -13.02 -23.82 19.92
C ALA A 96 -13.37 -22.33 20.03
N ALA A 97 -12.40 -21.43 19.87
CA ALA A 97 -12.62 -20.00 19.86
C ALA A 97 -13.14 -19.43 18.53
N HIS A 98 -13.41 -20.27 17.52
CA HIS A 98 -14.07 -19.84 16.27
C HIS A 98 -15.60 -19.64 16.39
N VAL A 99 -16.19 -19.77 17.60
CA VAL A 99 -17.61 -19.48 17.88
C VAL A 99 -17.80 -18.20 18.67
N LEU A 100 -18.91 -17.49 18.42
CA LEU A 100 -19.28 -16.33 19.23
C LEU A 100 -19.53 -16.69 20.70
N ALA A 101 -19.96 -17.91 21.00
CA ALA A 101 -20.22 -18.39 22.35
C ALA A 101 -18.96 -18.48 23.23
N ALA A 102 -17.77 -18.52 22.62
CA ALA A 102 -16.49 -18.52 23.32
C ALA A 102 -16.13 -17.13 23.88
N TYR A 103 -16.88 -16.10 23.51
CA TYR A 103 -16.72 -14.71 23.93
C TYR A 103 -17.87 -14.34 24.87
N PRO A 104 -17.63 -13.95 26.14
CA PRO A 104 -18.68 -13.62 27.09
C PRO A 104 -19.65 -12.55 26.58
N GLY A 105 -19.15 -11.53 25.87
CA GLY A 105 -19.96 -10.47 25.27
C GLY A 105 -20.43 -10.77 23.84
N ARG A 106 -20.21 -11.99 23.33
CA ARG A 106 -20.67 -12.48 22.02
C ARG A 106 -20.39 -11.47 20.89
N LEU A 107 -21.36 -11.22 20.02
CA LEU A 107 -21.22 -10.30 18.88
C LEU A 107 -20.89 -8.86 19.32
N SER A 108 -21.39 -8.40 20.47
CA SER A 108 -21.08 -7.04 20.92
C SER A 108 -19.60 -6.86 21.28
N GLU A 109 -18.98 -7.87 21.87
CA GLU A 109 -17.54 -7.88 22.18
C GLU A 109 -16.72 -7.87 20.89
N ILE A 110 -17.10 -8.70 19.91
CA ILE A 110 -16.43 -8.73 18.60
C ILE A 110 -16.54 -7.38 17.89
N LYS A 111 -17.73 -6.76 17.84
CA LYS A 111 -17.91 -5.44 17.19
C LYS A 111 -17.15 -4.31 17.89
N GLN A 112 -16.90 -4.43 19.19
CA GLN A 112 -16.10 -3.48 19.96
C GLN A 112 -14.59 -3.68 19.78
N SER A 113 -14.17 -4.84 19.28
CA SER A 113 -12.75 -5.14 19.06
C SER A 113 -12.12 -4.23 18.00
N VAL A 114 -10.83 -3.97 18.15
CA VAL A 114 -10.03 -3.22 17.18
C VAL A 114 -10.02 -3.91 15.81
N HIS A 115 -9.91 -5.24 15.79
CA HIS A 115 -9.89 -6.02 14.55
C HIS A 115 -11.17 -5.89 13.73
N TRP A 116 -12.34 -5.81 14.38
CA TRP A 116 -13.60 -5.56 13.69
C TRP A 116 -13.63 -4.16 13.06
N GLN A 117 -13.26 -3.16 13.84
CA GLN A 117 -13.27 -1.76 13.40
C GLN A 117 -12.31 -1.53 12.23
N ASP A 118 -11.12 -2.14 12.27
CA ASP A 118 -10.17 -2.14 11.15
C ASP A 118 -10.72 -2.84 9.90
N PHE A 119 -11.36 -4.01 10.08
CA PHE A 119 -11.95 -4.74 8.97
C PHE A 119 -13.02 -3.91 8.26
N VAL A 120 -13.92 -3.27 9.02
CA VAL A 120 -14.98 -2.40 8.49
C VAL A 120 -14.39 -1.18 7.79
N ALA A 121 -13.37 -0.55 8.37
CA ALA A 121 -12.70 0.60 7.77
C ALA A 121 -12.06 0.26 6.41
N GLN A 122 -11.39 -0.90 6.31
CA GLN A 122 -10.65 -1.28 5.11
C GLN A 122 -11.53 -1.85 4.00
N ARG A 123 -12.48 -2.74 4.34
CA ARG A 123 -13.25 -3.51 3.33
C ARG A 123 -14.63 -2.95 3.03
N SER A 124 -15.18 -2.14 3.92
CA SER A 124 -16.54 -1.60 3.78
C SER A 124 -16.58 -0.07 3.74
N GLN A 125 -15.43 0.59 3.51
CA GLN A 125 -15.32 2.05 3.49
C GLN A 125 -15.87 2.72 4.76
N GLY A 126 -15.77 2.03 5.90
CA GLY A 126 -16.29 2.50 7.19
C GLY A 126 -17.78 2.24 7.43
N LEU A 127 -18.49 1.59 6.50
CA LEU A 127 -19.90 1.22 6.68
C LEU A 127 -20.01 -0.19 7.28
N GLU A 128 -20.70 -0.30 8.42
CA GLU A 128 -21.01 -1.60 9.02
C GLU A 128 -21.79 -2.50 8.03
N PRO A 129 -21.39 -3.77 7.88
CA PRO A 129 -22.19 -4.75 7.14
C PRO A 129 -23.61 -4.85 7.71
N VAL A 130 -24.59 -5.00 6.83
CA VAL A 130 -26.00 -5.16 7.24
C VAL A 130 -26.15 -6.40 8.12
N ALA A 131 -26.85 -6.27 9.24
CA ALA A 131 -27.06 -7.36 10.19
C ALA A 131 -27.67 -8.60 9.52
N GLY A 132 -27.07 -9.77 9.77
CA GLY A 132 -27.47 -11.07 9.20
C GLY A 132 -27.06 -11.29 7.74
N SER A 133 -26.44 -10.32 7.08
CA SER A 133 -25.96 -10.47 5.70
C SER A 133 -24.78 -11.44 5.59
N GLU A 134 -24.55 -12.00 4.40
CA GLU A 134 -23.35 -12.81 4.13
C GLU A 134 -22.05 -12.01 4.32
N ALA A 135 -22.09 -10.70 4.11
CA ALA A 135 -20.97 -9.80 4.37
C ALA A 135 -20.66 -9.71 5.88
N GLU A 136 -21.67 -9.61 6.75
CA GLU A 136 -21.46 -9.61 8.21
C GLU A 136 -20.90 -10.94 8.69
N LYS A 137 -21.46 -12.08 8.22
CA LYS A 137 -20.95 -13.41 8.59
C LYS A 137 -19.50 -13.62 8.16
N SER A 138 -19.17 -13.19 6.95
CA SER A 138 -17.79 -13.22 6.43
C SER A 138 -16.85 -12.33 7.26
N ALA A 139 -17.30 -11.14 7.67
CA ALA A 139 -16.56 -10.25 8.54
C ALA A 139 -16.30 -10.88 9.92
N ILE A 140 -17.35 -11.42 10.55
CA ILE A 140 -17.28 -12.11 11.85
C ILE A 140 -16.26 -13.23 11.76
N PHE A 141 -16.34 -14.07 10.72
CA PHE A 141 -15.40 -15.17 10.53
C PHE A 141 -13.95 -14.70 10.48
N GLN A 142 -13.67 -13.68 9.67
CA GLN A 142 -12.31 -13.18 9.53
C GLN A 142 -11.80 -12.60 10.84
N VAL A 143 -12.63 -11.86 11.58
CA VAL A 143 -12.23 -11.29 12.88
C VAL A 143 -12.01 -12.38 13.93
N LEU A 144 -12.91 -13.36 14.02
CA LEU A 144 -12.74 -14.52 14.90
C LEU A 144 -11.46 -15.29 14.58
N ARG A 145 -11.14 -15.50 13.30
CA ARG A 145 -9.87 -16.12 12.89
C ARG A 145 -8.63 -15.32 13.33
N HIS A 146 -8.73 -14.02 13.56
CA HIS A 146 -7.60 -13.25 14.13
C HIS A 146 -7.53 -13.39 15.66
N LEU A 147 -8.68 -13.49 16.32
CA LEU A 147 -8.79 -13.53 17.78
C LEU A 147 -8.67 -14.94 18.39
N HIS A 148 -8.96 -16.00 17.62
CA HIS A 148 -9.21 -17.32 18.18
C HIS A 148 -8.01 -17.89 18.94
N ALA A 149 -6.77 -17.71 18.47
CA ALA A 149 -5.60 -18.23 19.18
C ALA A 149 -5.41 -17.56 20.55
N GLU A 150 -5.56 -16.23 20.63
CA GLU A 150 -5.50 -15.49 21.91
C GLU A 150 -6.68 -15.86 22.82
N GLN A 151 -7.86 -16.04 22.24
CA GLN A 151 -9.04 -16.42 22.99
C GLN A 151 -8.95 -17.88 23.49
N ALA A 152 -8.40 -18.80 22.70
CA ALA A 152 -8.15 -20.19 23.10
C ALA A 152 -7.24 -20.27 24.32
N GLN A 153 -6.30 -19.32 24.48
CA GLN A 153 -5.48 -19.21 25.68
C GLN A 153 -6.28 -18.88 26.94
N ARG A 154 -7.29 -18.01 26.82
CA ARG A 154 -8.13 -17.56 27.94
C ARG A 154 -9.26 -18.52 28.27
N LEU A 155 -9.71 -19.28 27.27
CA LEU A 155 -10.92 -20.09 27.30
C LEU A 155 -11.01 -21.07 28.49
N PRO A 156 -9.93 -21.72 28.98
CA PRO A 156 -9.99 -22.55 30.19
C PRO A 156 -10.47 -21.82 31.45
N GLY A 157 -10.18 -20.52 31.56
CA GLY A 157 -10.53 -19.67 32.70
C GLY A 157 -11.89 -18.98 32.58
N ILE A 158 -12.53 -19.06 31.42
CA ILE A 158 -13.84 -18.45 31.18
C ILE A 158 -14.94 -19.31 31.82
N TYR A 159 -15.99 -18.63 32.28
CA TYR A 159 -17.20 -19.25 32.79
C TYR A 159 -18.45 -18.65 32.16
N TRP A 160 -19.52 -19.45 32.15
CA TRP A 160 -20.86 -19.02 31.75
C TRP A 160 -21.79 -19.10 32.96
N GLN A 161 -22.79 -18.23 33.02
CA GLN A 161 -23.82 -18.23 34.06
C GLN A 161 -25.20 -18.15 33.42
N VAL A 162 -26.21 -18.72 34.08
CA VAL A 162 -27.61 -18.65 33.64
C VAL A 162 -28.22 -17.28 33.96
N ASP A 163 -27.87 -16.73 35.13
CA ASP A 163 -28.23 -15.39 35.57
C ASP A 163 -27.06 -14.75 36.34
N ALA A 164 -27.17 -13.46 36.67
CA ALA A 164 -26.08 -12.69 37.28
C ALA A 164 -25.70 -13.16 38.71
N GLN A 165 -26.54 -13.96 39.36
CA GLN A 165 -26.33 -14.50 40.71
C GLN A 165 -26.14 -16.03 40.72
N GLY A 166 -26.18 -16.68 39.56
CA GLY A 166 -26.20 -18.12 39.41
C GLY A 166 -24.83 -18.77 39.41
N ASP A 167 -24.86 -20.11 39.40
CA ASP A 167 -23.65 -20.94 39.39
C ASP A 167 -22.77 -20.66 38.17
N ARG A 168 -21.45 -20.69 38.38
CA ARG A 168 -20.45 -20.53 37.33
C ARG A 168 -20.12 -21.88 36.70
N PHE A 169 -20.39 -21.99 35.40
CA PHE A 169 -20.08 -23.17 34.61
C PHE A 169 -18.75 -22.94 33.88
N TYR A 170 -17.73 -23.74 34.18
CA TYR A 170 -16.42 -23.72 33.51
C TYR A 170 -16.28 -24.88 32.53
N LEU A 171 -15.46 -24.77 31.49
CA LEU A 171 -15.21 -25.94 30.62
C LEU A 171 -14.54 -27.09 31.39
N ILE A 172 -13.56 -26.76 32.25
CA ILE A 172 -12.94 -27.72 33.18
C ILE A 172 -13.66 -27.62 34.52
N GLU A 173 -14.54 -28.57 34.84
CA GLU A 173 -15.32 -28.55 36.09
C GLU A 173 -14.44 -28.70 37.34
N ASN A 174 -13.50 -29.65 37.29
CA ASN A 174 -12.64 -29.95 38.42
C ASN A 174 -11.76 -28.75 38.75
N GLN A 175 -12.04 -28.10 39.89
CA GLN A 175 -11.36 -26.87 40.28
C GLN A 175 -9.85 -27.07 40.45
N ALA A 176 -9.40 -28.15 41.10
CA ALA A 176 -7.98 -28.39 41.30
C ALA A 176 -7.21 -28.55 39.98
N LEU A 177 -7.78 -29.28 39.02
CA LEU A 177 -7.18 -29.44 37.68
C LEU A 177 -7.27 -28.14 36.86
N ARG A 178 -8.36 -27.38 36.98
CA ARG A 178 -8.52 -26.09 36.29
C ARG A 178 -7.48 -25.09 36.77
N GLU A 179 -7.36 -24.88 38.08
CA GLU A 179 -6.37 -23.94 38.64
C GLU A 179 -4.93 -24.34 38.29
N TYR A 180 -4.65 -25.64 38.15
CA TYR A 180 -3.29 -26.13 37.89
C TYR A 180 -2.90 -26.19 36.41
N TYR A 181 -3.81 -26.63 35.52
CA TYR A 181 -3.48 -26.90 34.11
C TYR A 181 -4.06 -25.91 33.10
N SER A 182 -4.96 -24.98 33.49
CA SER A 182 -5.60 -24.05 32.56
C SER A 182 -4.61 -23.26 31.72
N ASP A 183 -3.59 -22.66 32.34
CA ASP A 183 -2.60 -21.85 31.62
C ASP A 183 -1.83 -22.69 30.61
N SER A 184 -1.44 -23.91 30.99
CA SER A 184 -0.70 -24.82 30.10
C SER A 184 -1.58 -25.27 28.92
N ILE A 185 -2.83 -25.67 29.18
CA ILE A 185 -3.79 -26.08 28.15
C ILE A 185 -4.03 -24.94 27.17
N GLY A 186 -4.36 -23.75 27.68
CA GLY A 186 -4.67 -22.58 26.86
C GLY A 186 -3.48 -22.12 26.04
N GLU A 187 -2.29 -22.03 26.63
CA GLU A 187 -1.11 -21.55 25.93
C GLU A 187 -0.62 -22.55 24.86
N ILE A 188 -0.70 -23.85 25.14
CA ILE A 188 -0.41 -24.89 24.14
C ILE A 188 -1.45 -24.83 23.01
N ALA A 189 -2.74 -24.67 23.33
CA ALA A 189 -3.80 -24.49 22.33
C ALA A 189 -3.51 -23.27 21.43
N ALA A 190 -3.17 -22.12 22.01
CA ALA A 190 -2.82 -20.90 21.27
C ALA A 190 -1.56 -21.07 20.39
N SER A 191 -0.64 -21.94 20.79
CA SER A 191 0.64 -22.14 20.10
C SER A 191 0.53 -22.77 18.71
N HIS A 192 -0.64 -23.30 18.33
CA HIS A 192 -0.82 -23.85 16.98
C HIS A 192 -0.69 -22.78 15.87
N HIS A 193 -0.89 -21.50 16.20
CA HIS A 193 -0.67 -20.35 15.30
C HIS A 193 0.74 -19.75 15.35
N TRP A 194 1.62 -20.25 16.23
CA TRP A 194 2.96 -19.68 16.37
C TRP A 194 3.90 -20.20 15.27
N SER A 195 5.07 -19.58 15.10
CA SER A 195 6.14 -20.20 14.31
C SER A 195 6.78 -21.36 15.10
N PRO A 196 7.34 -22.38 14.43
CA PRO A 196 8.08 -23.45 15.12
C PRO A 196 9.18 -22.91 16.04
N ASP A 197 9.89 -21.86 15.62
CA ASP A 197 10.94 -21.21 16.42
C ASP A 197 10.39 -20.59 17.72
N LYS A 198 9.23 -19.95 17.66
CA LYS A 198 8.58 -19.38 18.85
C LYS A 198 8.14 -20.49 19.81
N VAL A 199 7.57 -21.58 19.29
CA VAL A 199 7.18 -22.75 20.08
C VAL A 199 8.40 -23.34 20.80
N ALA A 200 9.52 -23.52 20.08
CA ALA A 200 10.78 -23.98 20.65
C ALA A 200 11.28 -23.02 21.75
N ALA A 201 11.39 -21.73 21.44
CA ALA A 201 11.89 -20.72 22.38
C ALA A 201 11.03 -20.61 23.65
N THR A 202 9.71 -20.78 23.55
CA THR A 202 8.80 -20.70 24.70
C THR A 202 8.80 -21.98 25.54
N PHE A 203 8.85 -23.16 24.91
CA PHE A 203 8.61 -24.43 25.62
C PHE A 203 9.82 -25.33 25.81
N ALA A 204 10.98 -25.05 25.20
CA ALA A 204 12.19 -25.89 25.28
C ALA A 204 12.54 -26.33 26.72
N GLY A 205 12.55 -25.40 27.67
CA GLY A 205 12.82 -25.67 29.08
C GLY A 205 11.59 -25.93 29.96
N ARG A 206 10.38 -25.92 29.42
CA ARG A 206 9.15 -25.92 30.23
C ARG A 206 8.64 -27.33 30.52
N ARG A 207 8.89 -27.78 31.75
CA ARG A 207 8.29 -29.00 32.33
C ARG A 207 7.45 -28.62 33.54
N VAL A 208 6.16 -28.96 33.51
CA VAL A 208 5.25 -28.70 34.63
C VAL A 208 5.26 -29.92 35.55
N SER A 209 5.59 -29.72 36.83
CA SER A 209 5.64 -30.80 37.82
C SER A 209 4.28 -31.44 38.06
N CYS A 210 4.27 -32.64 38.66
CA CYS A 210 3.03 -33.30 39.07
C CYS A 210 2.41 -32.57 40.29
N PRO A 211 1.12 -32.23 40.28
CA PRO A 211 0.46 -31.64 41.44
C PRO A 211 0.29 -32.67 42.57
N SER A 212 0.34 -32.19 43.82
CA SER A 212 0.29 -33.07 45.00
C SER A 212 -0.99 -33.87 45.15
N PHE A 213 -2.12 -33.40 44.60
CA PHE A 213 -3.40 -34.11 44.63
C PHE A 213 -3.44 -35.34 43.68
N LEU A 214 -2.44 -35.53 42.82
CA LEU A 214 -2.28 -36.74 42.01
C LEU A 214 -1.31 -37.76 42.64
N ALA A 215 -0.78 -37.50 43.84
CA ALA A 215 0.11 -38.43 44.54
C ALA A 215 -0.55 -39.83 44.69
N PRO A 216 0.23 -40.93 44.56
CA PRO A 216 1.69 -40.99 44.44
C PRO A 216 2.23 -40.85 43.01
N ALA A 217 1.41 -40.43 42.03
CA ALA A 217 1.90 -40.22 40.67
C ALA A 217 2.94 -39.10 40.59
N ALA A 218 3.91 -39.25 39.69
CA ALA A 218 4.97 -38.29 39.43
C ALA A 218 4.98 -37.84 37.95
N TRP A 219 3.80 -37.70 37.35
CA TRP A 219 3.64 -37.38 35.93
C TRP A 219 3.90 -35.89 35.66
N GLU A 220 5.04 -35.59 35.05
CA GLU A 220 5.38 -34.24 34.58
C GLU A 220 4.83 -33.98 33.17
N VAL A 221 4.54 -32.72 32.85
CA VAL A 221 4.08 -32.32 31.50
C VAL A 221 5.21 -31.64 30.75
N ASP A 222 5.74 -32.29 29.71
CA ASP A 222 6.67 -31.66 28.75
C ASP A 222 5.87 -30.84 27.74
N SER A 223 5.88 -29.51 27.91
CA SER A 223 5.04 -28.61 27.11
C SER A 223 5.47 -28.56 25.64
N LEU A 224 6.77 -28.66 25.33
CA LEU A 224 7.26 -28.60 23.95
C LEU A 224 6.76 -29.80 23.16
N LYS A 225 6.90 -30.98 23.76
CA LYS A 225 6.52 -32.25 23.16
C LYS A 225 5.05 -32.26 22.72
N ILE A 226 4.15 -31.88 23.62
CA ILE A 226 2.71 -31.89 23.33
C ILE A 226 2.29 -30.72 22.43
N ALA A 227 2.97 -29.58 22.49
CA ALA A 227 2.73 -28.47 21.55
C ALA A 227 3.09 -28.85 20.11
N LEU A 228 4.25 -29.50 19.88
CA LEU A 228 4.63 -29.99 18.56
C LEU A 228 3.71 -31.09 18.05
N LEU A 229 3.20 -31.94 18.94
CA LEU A 229 2.26 -32.99 18.58
C LEU A 229 0.89 -32.41 18.20
N LEU A 230 0.40 -31.40 18.92
CA LEU A 230 -0.80 -30.66 18.55
C LEU A 230 -0.67 -30.06 17.14
N ARG A 231 0.40 -29.31 16.90
CA ARG A 231 0.64 -28.62 15.62
C ARG A 231 0.66 -29.56 14.43
N THR A 232 1.41 -30.65 14.56
CA THR A 232 1.56 -31.62 13.46
C THR A 232 0.28 -32.42 13.23
N ALA A 233 -0.46 -32.75 14.30
CA ALA A 233 -1.74 -33.45 14.19
C ALA A 233 -2.84 -32.58 13.58
N ASP A 234 -2.93 -31.31 13.97
CA ASP A 234 -3.87 -30.35 13.39
C ASP A 234 -3.59 -30.13 11.91
N ALA A 235 -2.34 -29.82 11.54
CA ALA A 235 -1.93 -29.62 10.16
C ALA A 235 -2.28 -30.83 9.27
N ALA A 236 -2.06 -32.05 9.77
CA ALA A 236 -2.30 -33.30 9.04
C ALA A 236 -3.78 -33.70 8.90
N HIS A 237 -4.72 -32.99 9.53
CA HIS A 237 -6.14 -33.33 9.47
C HIS A 237 -6.82 -32.81 8.19
N MET A 238 -6.67 -33.56 7.11
CA MET A 238 -7.12 -33.16 5.76
C MET A 238 -8.13 -34.11 5.11
N ASP A 239 -8.79 -34.99 5.87
CA ASP A 239 -9.62 -36.07 5.32
C ASP A 239 -11.12 -35.73 5.23
N ALA A 240 -11.91 -36.64 4.65
CA ALA A 240 -13.33 -36.44 4.37
C ALA A 240 -14.20 -36.18 5.62
N ALA A 241 -13.71 -36.45 6.84
CA ALA A 241 -14.41 -36.08 8.06
C ALA A 241 -14.54 -34.55 8.21
N ARG A 242 -13.59 -33.78 7.65
CA ARG A 242 -13.64 -32.31 7.59
C ARG A 242 -14.62 -31.79 6.54
N ALA A 243 -14.90 -32.56 5.49
CA ALA A 243 -15.79 -32.14 4.41
C ALA A 243 -16.70 -33.29 3.90
N PRO A 244 -17.69 -33.75 4.70
CA PRO A 244 -18.58 -34.81 4.26
C PRO A 244 -19.39 -34.42 3.02
N TRP A 245 -19.47 -35.30 2.02
CA TRP A 245 -20.13 -35.02 0.73
C TRP A 245 -21.58 -34.52 0.86
N PHE A 246 -22.35 -35.07 1.79
CA PHE A 246 -23.72 -34.64 2.00
C PHE A 246 -23.80 -33.22 2.57
N LEU A 247 -22.95 -32.89 3.55
CA LEU A 247 -22.84 -31.52 4.07
C LEU A 247 -22.33 -30.55 3.01
N PHE A 248 -21.41 -30.98 2.16
CA PHE A 248 -20.91 -30.19 1.03
C PHE A 248 -22.05 -29.81 0.08
N ALA A 249 -22.91 -30.78 -0.26
CA ALA A 249 -24.07 -30.56 -1.12
C ALA A 249 -25.13 -29.64 -0.50
N LEU A 250 -25.29 -29.70 0.84
CA LEU A 250 -26.21 -28.82 1.58
C LEU A 250 -25.70 -27.38 1.67
N ARG A 251 -24.41 -27.19 1.99
CA ARG A 251 -23.80 -25.87 2.23
C ARG A 251 -23.46 -25.11 0.96
N LYS A 252 -23.19 -25.82 -0.15
CA LYS A 252 -22.84 -25.25 -1.47
C LYS A 252 -21.82 -24.10 -1.40
N PRO A 253 -20.65 -24.29 -0.74
CA PRO A 253 -19.61 -23.27 -0.66
C PRO A 253 -19.12 -22.88 -2.05
N GLN A 254 -18.56 -21.67 -2.17
CA GLN A 254 -18.12 -21.06 -3.43
C GLN A 254 -16.64 -20.65 -3.38
N GLY A 255 -16.02 -20.48 -4.56
CA GLY A 255 -14.63 -20.06 -4.69
C GLY A 255 -13.65 -21.00 -3.98
N ILE A 256 -12.67 -20.42 -3.29
CA ILE A 256 -11.60 -21.15 -2.57
C ILE A 256 -12.19 -22.13 -1.54
N SER A 257 -13.28 -21.77 -0.86
CA SER A 257 -13.96 -22.68 0.07
C SER A 257 -14.48 -23.94 -0.64
N ALA A 258 -15.05 -23.81 -1.84
CA ALA A 258 -15.51 -24.96 -2.62
C ALA A 258 -14.36 -25.93 -2.97
N ASP A 259 -13.17 -25.38 -3.26
CA ASP A 259 -11.97 -26.18 -3.54
C ASP A 259 -11.47 -26.90 -2.29
N HIS A 260 -11.44 -26.23 -1.13
CA HIS A 260 -11.14 -26.86 0.17
C HIS A 260 -12.06 -28.04 0.48
N TRP A 261 -13.37 -27.81 0.37
CA TRP A 261 -14.37 -28.85 0.60
C TRP A 261 -14.20 -30.03 -0.37
N ARG A 262 -14.00 -29.72 -1.66
CA ARG A 262 -13.88 -30.75 -2.69
C ARG A 262 -12.66 -31.64 -2.51
N PHE A 263 -11.50 -31.08 -2.17
CA PHE A 263 -10.33 -31.92 -1.99
C PHE A 263 -10.44 -32.76 -0.72
N GLN A 264 -10.81 -32.16 0.42
CA GLN A 264 -10.92 -32.88 1.68
C GLN A 264 -11.94 -34.02 1.59
N ALA A 265 -13.08 -33.81 0.92
CA ALA A 265 -14.09 -34.82 0.70
C ALA A 265 -13.60 -36.05 -0.08
N LYS A 266 -12.52 -35.91 -0.88
CA LYS A 266 -11.90 -37.01 -1.63
C LYS A 266 -10.73 -37.67 -0.89
N MET A 267 -10.16 -37.00 0.12
CA MET A 267 -9.01 -37.52 0.85
C MET A 267 -9.43 -38.60 1.85
N GLY A 268 -8.64 -39.66 1.92
CA GLY A 268 -8.75 -40.70 2.93
C GLY A 268 -8.03 -40.32 4.22
N GLN A 269 -8.21 -41.16 5.24
CA GLN A 269 -7.56 -40.98 6.54
C GLN A 269 -6.02 -41.01 6.43
N ALA A 270 -5.37 -40.06 7.09
CA ALA A 270 -3.92 -40.09 7.25
C ALA A 270 -3.48 -41.40 7.94
N THR A 271 -2.43 -42.02 7.41
CA THR A 271 -1.86 -43.29 7.93
C THR A 271 -0.34 -43.28 7.80
N ARG A 272 0.37 -43.84 8.77
CA ARG A 272 1.83 -44.00 8.69
C ARG A 272 2.21 -45.24 7.89
N THR A 273 3.19 -45.13 7.01
CA THR A 273 3.78 -46.25 6.28
C THR A 273 4.76 -47.03 7.16
N ALA A 274 5.10 -48.25 6.78
CA ALA A 274 6.16 -49.02 7.47
C ALA A 274 7.54 -48.33 7.40
N ALA A 275 7.76 -47.44 6.43
CA ALA A 275 8.98 -46.66 6.28
C ALA A 275 9.00 -45.39 7.14
N GLY A 276 7.93 -45.09 7.89
CA GLY A 276 7.86 -43.90 8.74
C GLY A 276 7.41 -42.63 8.01
N GLU A 277 6.71 -42.76 6.88
CA GLU A 277 6.15 -41.61 6.15
C GLU A 277 4.66 -41.47 6.45
N LEU A 278 4.15 -40.24 6.49
CA LEU A 278 2.73 -39.98 6.58
C LEU A 278 2.11 -40.04 5.18
N ARG A 279 1.25 -41.04 4.95
CA ARG A 279 0.50 -41.20 3.71
C ARG A 279 -0.79 -40.41 3.76
N LEU A 280 -0.88 -39.39 2.89
CA LEU A 280 -2.10 -38.65 2.57
C LEU A 280 -2.54 -39.08 1.16
N ALA A 281 -3.58 -39.89 1.06
CA ALA A 281 -4.00 -40.50 -0.20
C ALA A 281 -5.49 -40.24 -0.48
N SER A 282 -5.88 -40.27 -1.75
CA SER A 282 -7.28 -40.18 -2.18
C SER A 282 -7.73 -41.47 -2.85
N GLY A 283 -8.94 -41.91 -2.50
CA GLY A 283 -9.59 -43.05 -3.16
C GLY A 283 -10.24 -42.71 -4.50
N ALA A 284 -10.34 -41.43 -4.86
CA ALA A 284 -11.04 -40.96 -6.06
C ALA A 284 -10.15 -40.04 -6.89
N SER A 285 -10.26 -40.13 -8.22
CA SER A 285 -9.50 -39.25 -9.10
C SER A 285 -10.07 -37.82 -9.15
N PHE A 286 -9.20 -36.84 -9.39
CA PHE A 286 -9.56 -35.44 -9.64
C PHE A 286 -9.68 -35.18 -11.15
N ALA A 287 -10.83 -34.68 -11.59
CA ALA A 287 -11.10 -34.36 -13.00
C ALA A 287 -10.56 -32.95 -13.39
N PRO A 288 -10.56 -32.56 -14.69
CA PRO A 288 -9.98 -31.28 -15.13
C PRO A 288 -10.65 -30.03 -14.54
N ASN A 289 -11.93 -30.13 -14.17
CA ASN A 289 -12.69 -29.07 -13.48
C ASN A 289 -12.43 -29.04 -11.96
N GLU A 290 -11.63 -29.97 -11.43
CA GLU A 290 -11.25 -30.07 -10.01
C GLU A 290 -9.76 -29.79 -9.79
N ARG A 291 -9.07 -29.24 -10.82
CA ARG A 291 -7.62 -28.97 -10.78
C ARG A 291 -7.21 -28.07 -9.63
N ALA A 292 -7.97 -27.00 -9.36
CA ALA A 292 -7.70 -26.08 -8.27
C ALA A 292 -7.71 -26.81 -6.91
N ALA A 293 -8.73 -27.63 -6.67
CA ALA A 293 -8.82 -28.48 -5.47
C ALA A 293 -7.64 -29.48 -5.35
N TRP A 294 -7.18 -30.06 -6.46
CA TRP A 294 -6.02 -30.97 -6.43
C TRP A 294 -4.71 -30.25 -6.07
N TRP A 295 -4.44 -29.10 -6.70
CA TRP A 295 -3.25 -28.29 -6.39
C TRP A 295 -3.26 -27.83 -4.93
N LEU A 296 -4.43 -27.42 -4.44
CA LEU A 296 -4.63 -27.07 -3.03
C LEU A 296 -4.34 -28.24 -2.08
N ALA A 297 -4.69 -29.47 -2.46
CA ALA A 297 -4.34 -30.67 -1.69
C ALA A 297 -2.82 -30.89 -1.63
N LEU A 298 -2.11 -30.72 -2.75
CA LEU A 298 -0.65 -30.82 -2.80
C LEU A 298 0.03 -29.73 -1.95
N ASP A 299 -0.42 -28.48 -2.06
CA ASP A 299 0.14 -27.38 -1.29
C ASP A 299 -0.09 -27.54 0.22
N THR A 300 -1.26 -28.04 0.59
CA THR A 300 -1.56 -28.36 2.00
C THR A 300 -0.70 -29.54 2.47
N ALA A 301 -0.52 -30.59 1.66
CA ALA A 301 0.38 -31.70 1.99
C ALA A 301 1.84 -31.26 2.17
N ARG A 302 2.33 -30.32 1.34
CA ARG A 302 3.66 -29.69 1.47
C ARG A 302 3.79 -28.89 2.75
N MET A 303 2.72 -28.21 3.19
CA MET A 303 2.70 -27.53 4.48
C MET A 303 2.83 -28.54 5.63
N VAL A 304 2.08 -29.64 5.61
CA VAL A 304 2.18 -30.72 6.61
C VAL A 304 3.58 -31.32 6.67
N ASP A 305 4.20 -31.55 5.52
CA ASP A 305 5.59 -32.05 5.44
C ASP A 305 6.58 -31.12 6.15
N ARG A 306 6.45 -29.81 5.94
CA ARG A 306 7.29 -28.82 6.62
C ARG A 306 7.08 -28.85 8.13
N GLU A 307 5.83 -28.89 8.62
CA GLU A 307 5.54 -28.98 10.06
C GLU A 307 6.14 -30.25 10.69
N LEU A 308 6.02 -31.42 10.05
CA LEU A 308 6.60 -32.67 10.54
C LEU A 308 8.13 -32.62 10.61
N ARG A 309 8.77 -32.11 9.55
CA ARG A 309 10.24 -31.98 9.50
C ARG A 309 10.75 -31.00 10.55
N SER A 310 10.10 -29.85 10.69
CA SER A 310 10.43 -28.84 11.70
C SER A 310 10.25 -29.38 13.12
N ALA A 311 9.14 -30.05 13.41
CA ALA A 311 8.90 -30.65 14.73
C ALA A 311 9.98 -31.69 15.09
N ASN A 312 10.31 -32.60 14.17
CA ASN A 312 11.36 -33.59 14.40
C ASN A 312 12.77 -32.99 14.49
N ALA A 313 13.04 -31.88 13.80
CA ALA A 313 14.29 -31.14 13.96
C ALA A 313 14.41 -30.57 15.38
N ILE A 314 13.38 -29.86 15.84
CA ILE A 314 13.32 -29.27 17.19
C ILE A 314 13.41 -30.35 18.28
N LEU A 315 12.65 -31.44 18.15
CA LEU A 315 12.70 -32.56 19.11
C LEU A 315 14.11 -33.16 19.20
N ARG A 316 14.82 -33.27 18.06
CA ARG A 316 16.20 -33.77 18.03
C ARG A 316 17.17 -32.83 18.73
N GLU A 317 17.11 -31.55 18.41
CA GLU A 317 17.98 -30.51 19.00
C GLU A 317 17.81 -30.46 20.53
N GLU A 318 16.58 -30.64 20.99
CA GLU A 318 16.23 -30.61 22.40
C GLU A 318 16.30 -31.98 23.10
N ASN A 319 16.91 -32.99 22.47
CA ASN A 319 17.11 -34.35 23.02
C ASN A 319 15.82 -35.05 23.49
N ARG A 320 14.72 -34.89 22.73
CA ARG A 320 13.42 -35.53 22.96
C ARG A 320 13.18 -36.70 21.99
N THR A 321 12.21 -37.56 22.32
CA THR A 321 11.78 -38.64 21.44
C THR A 321 11.15 -38.08 20.16
N LEU A 322 11.68 -38.50 19.01
CA LEU A 322 11.17 -38.09 17.69
C LEU A 322 9.82 -38.72 17.40
N PHE A 323 9.01 -38.06 16.56
CA PHE A 323 7.81 -38.66 16.02
C PHE A 323 8.16 -39.76 15.01
N ALA A 324 7.35 -40.82 14.98
CA ALA A 324 7.53 -41.92 14.05
C ALA A 324 7.33 -41.52 12.57
N ALA A 325 6.52 -40.49 12.30
CA ALA A 325 6.36 -39.91 10.98
C ALA A 325 7.41 -38.81 10.72
N GLY A 326 8.27 -39.01 9.73
CA GLY A 326 9.36 -38.07 9.38
C GLY A 326 8.99 -37.03 8.32
N ASN A 327 8.17 -37.42 7.35
CA ASN A 327 7.80 -36.63 6.17
C ASN A 327 6.46 -37.12 5.60
N VAL A 328 5.89 -36.37 4.65
CA VAL A 328 4.72 -36.81 3.87
C VAL A 328 5.17 -37.60 2.64
N LEU A 329 4.47 -38.69 2.32
CA LEU A 329 4.76 -39.56 1.19
C LEU A 329 4.47 -38.88 -0.17
N GLY A 330 5.45 -38.85 -1.07
CA GLY A 330 5.29 -38.40 -2.47
C GLY A 330 5.13 -36.90 -2.67
N VAL A 331 5.37 -36.08 -1.63
CA VAL A 331 5.12 -34.64 -1.63
C VAL A 331 6.17 -33.82 -2.40
N GLU A 332 7.30 -34.44 -2.73
CA GLU A 332 8.45 -33.82 -3.40
C GLU A 332 8.14 -33.38 -4.84
N SER A 333 7.17 -34.02 -5.50
CA SER A 333 6.76 -33.67 -6.86
C SER A 333 5.28 -33.93 -7.09
N ALA A 334 4.69 -33.17 -8.02
CA ALA A 334 3.30 -33.35 -8.39
C ALA A 334 3.04 -34.75 -9.00
N ASP A 335 4.00 -35.32 -9.73
CA ASP A 335 3.93 -36.70 -10.26
C ASP A 335 3.91 -37.75 -9.15
N ALA A 336 4.83 -37.66 -8.18
CA ALA A 336 4.89 -38.60 -7.07
C ALA A 336 3.62 -38.53 -6.21
N PHE A 337 3.11 -37.32 -5.94
CA PHE A 337 1.89 -37.12 -5.18
C PHE A 337 0.67 -37.69 -5.92
N ALA A 338 0.62 -37.54 -7.26
CA ALA A 338 -0.46 -38.06 -8.09
C ALA A 338 -0.57 -39.60 -8.06
N ARG A 339 0.49 -40.33 -7.70
CA ARG A 339 0.42 -41.80 -7.50
C ARG A 339 -0.45 -42.19 -6.30
N HIS A 340 -0.61 -41.28 -5.34
CA HIS A 340 -1.41 -41.49 -4.13
C HIS A 340 -2.70 -40.66 -4.13
N VAL A 341 -2.73 -39.57 -4.90
CA VAL A 341 -3.90 -38.70 -5.11
C VAL A 341 -4.17 -38.61 -6.62
N PRO A 342 -4.85 -39.60 -7.20
CA PRO A 342 -4.91 -39.77 -8.66
C PRO A 342 -5.63 -38.62 -9.36
N VAL A 343 -5.24 -38.37 -10.60
CA VAL A 343 -5.90 -37.42 -11.51
C VAL A 343 -6.47 -38.16 -12.72
N ARG A 344 -7.47 -37.57 -13.40
CA ARG A 344 -8.07 -38.16 -14.61
C ARG A 344 -8.30 -37.11 -15.68
N GLY A 345 -7.79 -37.37 -16.89
CA GLY A 345 -8.02 -36.52 -18.06
C GLY A 345 -7.17 -35.24 -18.08
N TRP A 346 -6.14 -35.17 -17.24
CA TRP A 346 -5.11 -34.12 -17.24
C TRP A 346 -3.86 -34.64 -16.54
N GLU A 347 -2.72 -34.00 -16.80
CA GLU A 347 -1.45 -34.33 -16.15
C GLU A 347 -1.12 -33.27 -15.08
N PRO A 348 -0.67 -33.67 -13.88
CA PRO A 348 -0.38 -32.76 -12.79
C PRO A 348 1.03 -32.17 -12.96
N VAL A 349 1.21 -31.40 -14.03
CA VAL A 349 2.46 -30.69 -14.32
C VAL A 349 2.27 -29.22 -14.00
N ASP A 350 3.18 -28.66 -13.19
CA ASP A 350 3.20 -27.23 -12.93
C ASP A 350 3.77 -26.48 -14.15
N VAL A 351 2.84 -25.94 -14.94
CA VAL A 351 3.09 -25.12 -16.14
C VAL A 351 2.97 -23.63 -15.85
N SER A 352 3.04 -23.22 -14.58
CA SER A 352 3.05 -21.81 -14.21
C SER A 352 4.24 -21.09 -14.87
N PRO A 353 4.08 -19.82 -15.32
CA PRO A 353 5.17 -19.05 -15.88
C PRO A 353 6.36 -19.03 -14.90
N ARG A 354 7.53 -19.46 -15.38
CA ARG A 354 8.74 -19.51 -14.56
C ARG A 354 9.53 -18.22 -14.77
N ILE A 355 9.82 -17.54 -13.67
CA ILE A 355 10.76 -16.42 -13.68
C ILE A 355 12.15 -17.02 -13.51
N GLY A 356 12.88 -17.20 -14.62
CA GLY A 356 14.23 -17.75 -14.60
C GLY A 356 15.26 -16.79 -14.00
N ASP A 357 15.01 -15.49 -14.09
CA ASP A 357 15.89 -14.43 -13.60
C ASP A 357 15.04 -13.32 -12.95
N ALA A 358 14.73 -13.51 -11.66
CA ALA A 358 13.97 -12.54 -10.87
C ALA A 358 14.72 -11.21 -10.75
N THR A 359 16.05 -11.25 -10.65
CA THR A 359 16.93 -10.09 -10.53
C THR A 359 16.76 -9.14 -11.72
N ARG A 360 16.80 -9.67 -12.95
CA ARG A 360 16.60 -8.87 -14.17
C ARG A 360 15.18 -8.28 -14.26
N LEU A 361 14.18 -9.03 -13.82
CA LEU A 361 12.79 -8.57 -13.80
C LEU A 361 12.60 -7.41 -12.82
N ILE A 362 13.16 -7.52 -11.61
CA ILE A 362 13.15 -6.44 -10.60
C ILE A 362 13.92 -5.22 -11.11
N ALA A 363 15.09 -5.40 -11.71
CA ALA A 363 15.87 -4.30 -12.29
C ALA A 363 15.11 -3.59 -13.43
N SER A 364 14.30 -4.33 -14.21
CA SER A 364 13.50 -3.75 -15.28
C SER A 364 12.28 -3.01 -14.74
N LEU A 365 11.49 -3.63 -13.87
CA LEU A 365 10.22 -3.08 -13.40
C LEU A 365 10.35 -2.11 -12.22
N GLY A 366 11.35 -2.29 -11.37
CA GLY A 366 11.65 -1.42 -10.23
C GLY A 366 12.76 -0.40 -10.50
N GLY A 367 13.44 -0.47 -11.66
CA GLY A 367 14.59 0.38 -12.00
C GLY A 367 14.35 1.33 -13.17
N ALA A 368 15.39 1.54 -13.98
CA ALA A 368 15.40 2.56 -15.03
C ALA A 368 14.32 2.38 -16.12
N ALA A 369 13.80 1.17 -16.35
CA ALA A 369 12.71 1.01 -17.32
C ALA A 369 11.39 1.61 -16.82
N LEU A 370 11.19 1.71 -15.49
CA LEU A 370 10.05 2.42 -14.91
C LEU A 370 10.36 3.90 -14.71
N TYR A 371 11.50 4.25 -14.13
CA TYR A 371 11.79 5.63 -13.71
C TYR A 371 12.65 6.45 -14.69
N GLY A 372 13.08 5.85 -15.80
CA GLY A 372 14.07 6.45 -16.70
C GLY A 372 15.44 6.60 -16.04
N GLU A 373 16.23 7.55 -16.54
CA GLU A 373 17.58 7.87 -16.03
C GLU A 373 17.56 8.86 -14.83
N SER A 374 16.39 9.11 -14.23
CA SER A 374 16.27 10.06 -13.13
C SER A 374 16.67 9.45 -11.79
N TYR A 375 17.82 9.85 -11.27
CA TYR A 375 18.28 9.45 -9.93
C TYR A 375 17.47 10.09 -8.79
N ALA A 376 16.62 11.09 -9.06
CA ALA A 376 15.75 11.69 -8.05
C ALA A 376 14.56 10.79 -7.65
N ALA A 377 14.15 9.87 -8.52
CA ALA A 377 13.01 8.99 -8.27
C ALA A 377 13.22 8.07 -7.06
N PRO A 378 14.36 7.36 -6.90
CA PRO A 378 14.63 6.58 -5.70
C PRO A 378 14.57 7.36 -4.40
N LEU A 379 15.13 8.58 -4.37
CA LEU A 379 15.07 9.43 -3.18
C LEU A 379 13.62 9.80 -2.84
N ARG A 380 12.80 10.13 -3.84
CA ARG A 380 11.38 10.43 -3.66
C ARG A 380 10.60 9.23 -3.09
N GLU A 381 10.85 8.02 -3.58
CA GLU A 381 10.21 6.79 -3.04
C GLU A 381 10.60 6.55 -1.57
N LEU A 382 11.86 6.78 -1.20
CA LEU A 382 12.31 6.68 0.20
C LEU A 382 11.66 7.75 1.09
N LEU A 383 11.61 9.00 0.64
CA LEU A 383 10.96 10.10 1.35
C LEU A 383 9.46 9.81 1.57
N GLN A 384 8.79 9.29 0.55
CA GLN A 384 7.38 8.91 0.64
C GLN A 384 7.15 7.77 1.62
N ASN A 385 7.97 6.72 1.60
CA ASN A 385 7.88 5.63 2.56
C ASN A 385 8.09 6.12 4.01
N GLY A 386 9.01 7.07 4.21
CA GLY A 386 9.22 7.72 5.49
C GLY A 386 8.01 8.55 5.95
N LEU A 387 7.39 9.31 5.03
CA LEU A 387 6.17 10.08 5.30
C LEU A 387 5.00 9.15 5.69
N ASP A 388 4.79 8.06 4.95
CA ASP A 388 3.79 7.04 5.26
C ASP A 388 4.06 6.41 6.63
N ALA A 389 5.32 6.09 6.96
CA ALA A 389 5.69 5.50 8.24
C ALA A 389 5.44 6.42 9.43
N VAL A 390 5.70 7.73 9.28
CA VAL A 390 5.41 8.74 10.32
C VAL A 390 3.91 8.97 10.45
N ALA A 391 3.19 9.08 9.33
CA ALA A 391 1.73 9.21 9.32
C ALA A 391 1.05 8.00 9.99
N ALA A 392 1.54 6.79 9.76
CA ALA A 392 1.04 5.59 10.41
C ALA A 392 1.26 5.62 11.93
N LEU A 393 2.45 6.04 12.38
CA LEU A 393 2.74 6.18 13.81
C LEU A 393 1.87 7.26 14.49
N ARG A 394 1.62 8.38 13.80
CA ARG A 394 0.70 9.44 14.27
C ARG A 394 -0.74 8.93 14.39
N ALA A 395 -1.22 8.19 13.39
CA ALA A 395 -2.58 7.64 13.39
C ALA A 395 -2.82 6.68 14.57
N LEU A 396 -1.78 5.94 14.99
CA LEU A 396 -1.82 5.08 16.17
C LEU A 396 -1.58 5.83 17.51
N ASN A 397 -1.44 7.15 17.49
CA ASN A 397 -1.09 7.99 18.64
C ASN A 397 0.24 7.59 19.31
N GLY A 398 1.18 6.97 18.57
CA GLY A 398 2.49 6.61 19.09
C GLY A 398 3.42 7.81 19.30
N VAL A 399 3.13 8.93 18.62
CA VAL A 399 3.79 10.24 18.77
C VAL A 399 2.75 11.35 18.68
N GLY A 400 3.12 12.57 19.08
CA GLY A 400 2.24 13.73 18.94
C GLY A 400 1.80 14.00 17.50
N PRO A 401 0.66 14.67 17.26
CA PRO A 401 0.06 14.84 15.93
C PRO A 401 0.93 15.64 14.94
N ARG A 402 1.92 16.38 15.44
CA ARG A 402 2.89 17.15 14.65
C ARG A 402 4.32 16.62 14.79
N GLU A 403 4.52 15.55 15.54
CA GLU A 403 5.85 14.97 15.78
C GLU A 403 6.26 14.05 14.64
N GLY A 404 7.57 13.95 14.42
CA GLY A 404 8.17 13.13 13.38
C GLY A 404 8.94 13.94 12.37
N GLU A 405 10.01 13.33 11.86
CA GLU A 405 10.95 13.96 10.94
C GLU A 405 11.58 12.92 10.02
N ILE A 406 12.12 13.41 8.90
CA ILE A 406 13.05 12.65 8.05
C ILE A 406 14.39 13.36 8.02
N HIS A 407 15.47 12.59 8.11
CA HIS A 407 16.84 13.06 8.01
C HIS A 407 17.53 12.38 6.81
N VAL A 408 18.01 13.18 5.86
CA VAL A 408 18.73 12.72 4.67
C VAL A 408 20.20 13.10 4.79
N ASN A 409 21.07 12.12 4.99
CA ASN A 409 22.50 12.35 5.17
C ASN A 409 23.30 11.78 4.00
N VAL A 410 24.28 12.51 3.51
CA VAL A 410 25.28 12.00 2.58
C VAL A 410 26.63 12.00 3.28
N ARG A 411 27.25 10.84 3.48
CA ARG A 411 28.53 10.72 4.18
C ARG A 411 29.56 9.93 3.38
N ALA A 412 30.83 10.33 3.47
CA ALA A 412 31.92 9.65 2.79
C ALA A 412 32.03 8.19 3.26
N ALA A 413 32.20 7.27 2.31
CA ALA A 413 32.45 5.86 2.59
C ALA A 413 33.94 5.55 2.47
N GLU A 414 34.43 5.69 1.25
CA GLU A 414 35.81 5.45 0.81
C GLU A 414 36.08 6.37 -0.39
N PRO A 415 37.34 6.63 -0.79
CA PRO A 415 37.64 7.60 -1.83
C PRO A 415 36.81 7.38 -3.11
N GLY A 416 35.98 8.37 -3.46
CA GLY A 416 35.11 8.33 -4.64
C GLY A 416 33.73 7.68 -4.43
N MET A 417 33.43 7.18 -3.22
CA MET A 417 32.17 6.53 -2.85
C MET A 417 31.52 7.21 -1.65
N TRP A 418 30.19 7.25 -1.66
CA TRP A 418 29.38 7.95 -0.67
C TRP A 418 28.22 7.06 -0.21
N TRP A 419 27.85 7.17 1.06
CA TRP A 419 26.58 6.65 1.59
C TRP A 419 25.52 7.74 1.50
N LEU A 420 24.36 7.43 0.93
CA LEU A 420 23.13 8.20 1.08
C LEU A 420 22.23 7.49 2.09
N ASP A 421 22.02 8.10 3.24
CA ASP A 421 21.15 7.61 4.32
C ASP A 421 19.85 8.42 4.35
N VAL A 422 18.70 7.75 4.29
CA VAL A 422 17.37 8.35 4.54
C VAL A 422 16.83 7.72 5.81
N THR A 423 16.70 8.51 6.88
CA THR A 423 16.21 8.06 8.19
C THR A 423 14.88 8.71 8.52
N ASP A 424 13.81 7.94 8.65
CA ASP A 424 12.53 8.39 9.20
C ASP A 424 12.42 8.08 10.71
N THR A 425 11.56 8.80 11.41
CA THR A 425 11.18 8.52 12.81
C THR A 425 9.80 7.88 12.92
N GLY A 426 9.43 7.04 11.95
CA GLY A 426 8.12 6.44 11.83
C GLY A 426 7.96 5.15 12.65
N ILE A 427 6.98 4.35 12.21
CA ILE A 427 6.52 3.13 12.90
C ILE A 427 7.59 2.01 12.98
N GLY A 428 8.52 1.98 12.02
CA GLY A 428 9.49 0.90 11.85
C GLY A 428 8.87 -0.44 11.43
N MET A 429 9.69 -1.47 11.24
CA MET A 429 9.25 -2.78 10.74
C MET A 429 9.56 -3.91 11.72
N SER A 430 8.71 -4.94 11.75
CA SER A 430 9.03 -6.23 12.40
C SER A 430 9.99 -7.03 11.52
N ARG A 431 10.56 -8.11 12.07
CA ARG A 431 11.34 -9.07 11.26
C ARG A 431 10.48 -9.63 10.13
N HIS A 432 9.22 -9.95 10.41
CA HIS A 432 8.31 -10.50 9.40
C HIS A 432 8.10 -9.54 8.23
N VAL A 433 7.79 -8.27 8.51
CA VAL A 433 7.63 -7.23 7.48
C VAL A 433 8.92 -7.05 6.68
N LEU A 434 10.07 -6.98 7.36
CA LEU A 434 11.36 -6.77 6.73
C LEU A 434 11.76 -7.89 5.76
N THR A 435 11.46 -9.16 6.08
CA THR A 435 11.90 -10.31 5.28
C THR A 435 10.85 -10.85 4.31
N ASN A 436 9.55 -10.64 4.57
CA ASN A 436 8.46 -11.26 3.79
C ASN A 436 7.56 -10.24 3.10
N VAL A 437 7.56 -8.98 3.52
CA VAL A 437 6.68 -7.96 2.92
C VAL A 437 7.48 -6.93 2.13
N LEU A 438 8.56 -6.37 2.70
CA LEU A 438 9.44 -5.43 2.00
C LEU A 438 10.07 -6.05 0.75
N LEU A 439 10.37 -7.36 0.81
CA LEU A 439 11.04 -8.11 -0.25
C LEU A 439 10.10 -8.78 -1.24
N ASP A 440 8.79 -8.74 -0.98
CA ASP A 440 7.79 -9.32 -1.88
C ASP A 440 7.46 -8.33 -2.99
N PHE A 441 8.03 -8.57 -4.17
CA PHE A 441 7.94 -7.65 -5.30
C PHE A 441 6.49 -7.54 -5.82
N GLY A 442 5.89 -6.35 -5.69
CA GLY A 442 4.52 -6.11 -6.12
C GLY A 442 3.47 -6.29 -5.02
N ALA A 443 3.89 -6.64 -3.79
CA ALA A 443 3.03 -6.61 -2.62
C ALA A 443 3.30 -5.35 -1.79
N SER A 444 2.24 -4.69 -1.31
CA SER A 444 2.35 -3.58 -0.36
C SER A 444 1.77 -4.01 0.98
N LEU A 445 2.52 -3.78 2.06
CA LEU A 445 2.02 -3.97 3.43
C LEU A 445 0.65 -3.32 3.59
N TRP A 446 0.53 -2.07 3.15
CA TRP A 446 -0.64 -1.23 3.36
C TRP A 446 -1.92 -1.71 2.65
N ALA A 447 -1.78 -2.53 1.61
CA ALA A 447 -2.91 -3.09 0.85
C ALA A 447 -3.27 -4.52 1.28
N SER A 448 -2.47 -5.12 2.18
CA SER A 448 -2.59 -6.54 2.54
C SER A 448 -3.42 -6.77 3.80
N ASP A 449 -3.93 -7.99 3.97
CA ASP A 449 -4.53 -8.43 5.25
C ASP A 449 -3.49 -8.46 6.38
N THR A 450 -2.20 -8.58 6.05
CA THR A 450 -1.06 -8.52 6.97
C THR A 450 -0.98 -7.19 7.72
N MET A 451 -1.49 -6.09 7.14
CA MET A 451 -1.57 -4.78 7.82
C MET A 451 -2.35 -4.86 9.14
N ARG A 452 -3.49 -5.58 9.17
CA ARG A 452 -4.32 -5.69 10.39
C ARG A 452 -3.69 -6.58 11.45
N GLN A 453 -2.78 -7.47 11.05
CA GLN A 453 -2.02 -8.33 11.95
C GLN A 453 -0.83 -7.59 12.54
N GLU A 454 -0.11 -6.85 11.69
CA GLU A 454 1.07 -6.11 12.09
C GLU A 454 0.72 -4.81 12.82
N LEU A 455 -0.30 -4.07 12.40
CA LEU A 455 -0.64 -2.75 12.94
C LEU A 455 -2.14 -2.64 13.28
N PRO A 456 -2.62 -3.35 14.31
CA PRO A 456 -4.01 -3.25 14.75
C PRO A 456 -4.39 -1.81 15.14
N GLY A 457 -5.53 -1.33 14.67
CA GLY A 457 -6.11 -0.02 14.92
C GLY A 457 -5.77 1.04 13.87
N LEU A 458 -4.82 0.74 12.98
CA LEU A 458 -4.33 1.71 12.00
C LEU A 458 -5.40 2.03 10.94
N ALA A 459 -6.13 1.02 10.47
CA ALA A 459 -7.19 1.22 9.49
C ALA A 459 -8.37 2.00 10.09
N LYS A 460 -8.77 1.69 11.33
CA LYS A 460 -9.78 2.44 12.09
C LYS A 460 -9.38 3.91 12.27
N ALA A 461 -8.11 4.18 12.50
CA ALA A 461 -7.59 5.55 12.66
C ALA A 461 -7.67 6.39 11.37
N GLY A 462 -8.12 5.81 10.25
CA GLY A 462 -8.30 6.51 8.99
C GLY A 462 -7.01 6.71 8.21
N PHE A 463 -5.94 5.97 8.53
CA PHE A 463 -4.69 6.03 7.79
C PHE A 463 -4.90 5.60 6.34
N LYS A 464 -4.43 6.43 5.41
CA LYS A 464 -4.46 6.17 3.97
C LYS A 464 -3.02 6.20 3.44
N PRO A 465 -2.49 5.07 3.00
CA PRO A 465 -1.12 5.03 2.48
C PRO A 465 -1.00 5.79 1.16
N VAL A 466 0.12 6.48 0.99
CA VAL A 466 0.50 7.07 -0.29
C VAL A 466 1.11 5.99 -1.19
N GLY A 467 1.91 5.07 -0.67
CA GLY A 467 2.45 3.92 -1.43
C GLY A 467 1.38 2.85 -1.76
N LYS A 468 1.32 2.42 -3.03
CA LYS A 468 0.35 1.39 -3.51
C LYS A 468 0.98 0.13 -4.12
N PHE A 469 2.08 0.27 -4.86
CA PHE A 469 2.52 -0.76 -5.80
C PHE A 469 3.50 -1.80 -5.26
N GLY A 470 4.16 -1.55 -4.12
CA GLY A 470 5.12 -2.51 -3.54
C GLY A 470 6.41 -2.70 -4.35
N ILE A 471 6.77 -1.73 -5.21
CA ILE A 471 7.98 -1.78 -6.06
C ILE A 471 8.99 -0.66 -5.77
N GLY A 472 8.58 0.39 -5.05
CA GLY A 472 9.38 1.61 -4.88
C GLY A 472 10.71 1.40 -4.14
N PHE A 473 10.78 0.45 -3.18
CA PHE A 473 12.02 0.13 -2.48
C PHE A 473 13.13 -0.30 -3.44
N PHE A 474 12.82 -1.12 -4.46
CA PHE A 474 13.81 -1.67 -5.39
C PHE A 474 14.43 -0.62 -6.31
N SER A 475 13.82 0.57 -6.44
CA SER A 475 14.42 1.69 -7.18
C SER A 475 15.74 2.16 -6.58
N ILE A 476 16.02 1.87 -5.30
CA ILE A 476 17.27 2.23 -4.64
C ILE A 476 18.50 1.61 -5.34
N PHE A 477 18.35 0.44 -5.96
CA PHE A 477 19.43 -0.21 -6.70
C PHE A 477 19.82 0.54 -7.99
N MET A 478 19.05 1.55 -8.41
CA MET A 478 19.49 2.50 -9.44
C MET A 478 20.65 3.38 -8.94
N LEU A 479 20.74 3.64 -7.63
CA LEU A 479 21.80 4.44 -7.03
C LEU A 479 23.05 3.60 -6.76
N GLY A 480 22.91 2.38 -6.23
CA GLY A 480 24.04 1.47 -6.06
C GLY A 480 23.65 0.10 -5.52
N ASP A 481 24.63 -0.80 -5.52
CA ASP A 481 24.42 -2.23 -5.22
C ASP A 481 24.52 -2.55 -3.72
N GLU A 482 25.29 -1.76 -2.95
CA GLU A 482 25.39 -1.95 -1.49
C GLU A 482 24.27 -1.17 -0.79
N VAL A 483 23.29 -1.88 -0.23
CA VAL A 483 22.10 -1.31 0.43
C VAL A 483 21.93 -1.88 1.83
N ARG A 484 21.65 -1.03 2.81
CA ARG A 484 21.34 -1.43 4.19
C ARG A 484 20.01 -0.84 4.63
N VAL A 485 19.13 -1.68 5.17
CA VAL A 485 17.86 -1.26 5.77
C VAL A 485 17.93 -1.57 7.26
N THR A 486 18.14 -0.53 8.07
CA THR A 486 18.14 -0.66 9.53
C THR A 486 16.81 -0.14 10.05
N THR A 487 16.09 -0.91 10.84
CA THR A 487 14.77 -0.53 11.31
C THR A 487 14.63 -0.79 12.80
N ARG A 488 13.93 0.12 13.47
CA ARG A 488 13.48 -0.04 14.85
C ARG A 488 11.99 0.14 14.92
N ARG A 489 11.28 -0.92 15.29
CA ARG A 489 9.84 -0.85 15.48
C ARG A 489 9.47 -0.04 16.74
N PHE A 490 8.39 0.73 16.68
CA PHE A 490 7.92 1.55 17.81
C PHE A 490 7.50 0.70 19.02
N GLU A 491 6.87 -0.43 18.77
CA GLU A 491 6.52 -1.46 19.74
C GLU A 491 7.03 -2.82 19.28
N PRO A 492 7.48 -3.68 20.21
CA PRO A 492 7.83 -5.07 19.87
C PRO A 492 6.66 -5.75 19.17
N ALA A 493 6.94 -6.43 18.06
CA ALA A 493 5.94 -7.29 17.44
C ALA A 493 5.68 -8.51 18.35
N ASN A 494 4.48 -9.08 18.26
CA ASN A 494 4.08 -10.23 19.07
C ASN A 494 5.05 -11.41 18.91
N GLY A 495 5.79 -11.73 19.97
CA GLY A 495 6.77 -12.82 19.98
C GLY A 495 8.19 -12.45 19.55
N GLU A 496 8.47 -11.16 19.26
CA GLU A 496 9.82 -10.67 19.07
C GLU A 496 10.36 -10.04 20.36
N SER A 497 11.49 -10.57 20.86
CA SER A 497 12.22 -9.98 21.99
C SER A 497 13.11 -8.80 21.58
N MET A 498 13.32 -8.62 20.27
CA MET A 498 14.17 -7.58 19.68
C MET A 498 13.33 -6.61 18.86
N VAL A 499 13.70 -5.33 18.93
CA VAL A 499 13.04 -4.28 18.15
C VAL A 499 13.90 -3.71 17.03
N ASN A 500 15.20 -4.05 16.98
CA ASN A 500 16.14 -3.57 15.96
C ASN A 500 16.59 -4.72 15.06
N TRP A 501 16.46 -4.50 13.76
CA TRP A 501 16.91 -5.42 12.73
C TRP A 501 17.62 -4.67 11.61
N GLN A 502 18.56 -5.33 10.94
CA GLN A 502 19.21 -4.78 9.77
C GLN A 502 19.24 -5.80 8.64
N LEU A 503 18.76 -5.40 7.47
CA LEU A 503 18.86 -6.17 6.24
C LEU A 503 19.97 -5.58 5.37
N ARG A 504 20.93 -6.41 4.95
CA ARG A 504 22.10 -6.01 4.15
C ARG A 504 22.06 -6.66 2.77
N PHE A 505 22.24 -5.86 1.73
CA PHE A 505 22.54 -6.26 0.36
C PHE A 505 23.96 -5.78 0.08
N ASP A 506 24.91 -6.70 0.00
CA ASP A 506 26.32 -6.33 -0.19
C ASP A 506 26.70 -6.24 -1.68
N GLU A 507 26.02 -7.01 -2.54
CA GLU A 507 26.27 -7.08 -4.00
C GLU A 507 24.95 -6.98 -4.79
N GLY A 508 24.08 -6.06 -4.39
CA GLY A 508 22.82 -5.79 -5.07
C GLY A 508 21.84 -6.97 -4.97
N LEU A 509 21.02 -7.11 -6.02
CA LEU A 509 20.02 -8.18 -6.13
C LEU A 509 20.57 -9.48 -6.73
N ALA A 510 21.87 -9.53 -7.05
CA ALA A 510 22.53 -10.72 -7.58
C ALA A 510 22.95 -11.69 -6.48
N SER A 511 23.19 -11.19 -5.27
CA SER A 511 23.53 -11.99 -4.09
C SER A 511 22.35 -12.10 -3.12
N ARG A 512 22.43 -13.07 -2.20
CA ARG A 512 21.41 -13.24 -1.17
C ARG A 512 21.62 -12.20 -0.07
N PRO A 513 20.58 -11.46 0.34
CA PRO A 513 20.71 -10.52 1.44
C PRO A 513 20.90 -11.23 2.78
N ALA A 514 21.52 -10.53 3.73
CA ALA A 514 21.72 -11.00 5.09
C ALA A 514 20.83 -10.22 6.07
N LEU A 515 20.10 -10.94 6.92
CA LEU A 515 19.44 -10.35 8.08
C LEU A 515 20.37 -10.46 9.29
N VAL A 516 20.77 -9.33 9.85
CA VAL A 516 21.69 -9.24 10.98
C VAL A 516 21.15 -8.36 12.10
N ARG A 517 21.79 -8.46 13.26
CA ARG A 517 21.62 -7.49 14.34
C ARG A 517 22.52 -6.29 14.03
N PRO A 518 21.99 -5.05 14.02
CA PRO A 518 22.83 -3.88 13.82
C PRO A 518 23.84 -3.75 14.95
N ASP A 519 25.04 -3.28 14.61
CA ASP A 519 26.05 -2.92 15.61
C ASP A 519 25.57 -1.71 16.43
N ARG A 520 26.24 -1.42 17.56
CA ARG A 520 25.84 -0.33 18.46
C ARG A 520 25.72 1.03 17.75
N ASP A 521 26.63 1.30 16.81
CA ASP A 521 26.68 2.58 16.08
C ASP A 521 25.71 2.60 14.89
N GLU A 522 25.19 1.44 14.47
CA GLU A 522 24.19 1.33 13.41
C GLU A 522 22.76 1.27 13.96
N THR A 523 22.60 0.98 15.26
CA THR A 523 21.31 0.84 15.93
C THR A 523 20.55 2.16 15.98
N LEU A 524 19.22 2.12 15.74
CA LEU A 524 18.39 3.31 15.84
C LEU A 524 17.98 3.57 17.30
N ALA A 525 18.23 4.80 17.77
CA ALA A 525 17.89 5.23 19.13
C ALA A 525 16.37 5.43 19.34
N ARG A 526 15.66 5.78 18.27
CA ARG A 526 14.20 5.96 18.22
C ARG A 526 13.58 5.01 17.21
N SER A 527 12.26 4.86 17.24
CA SER A 527 11.54 4.10 16.22
C SER A 527 11.69 4.75 14.84
N GLY A 528 11.62 3.93 13.80
CA GLY A 528 11.72 4.36 12.42
C GLY A 528 12.60 3.45 11.59
N THR A 529 12.96 3.89 10.39
CA THR A 529 13.83 3.14 9.48
C THR A 529 14.89 4.06 8.89
N ARG A 530 16.13 3.56 8.82
CA ARG A 530 17.22 4.11 8.03
C ARG A 530 17.47 3.21 6.83
N VAL A 531 17.34 3.78 5.64
CA VAL A 531 17.75 3.13 4.40
C VAL A 531 19.01 3.81 3.90
N SER A 532 20.07 3.03 3.73
CA SER A 532 21.40 3.47 3.31
C SER A 532 21.77 2.83 1.98
N VAL A 533 22.26 3.61 1.03
CA VAL A 533 22.81 3.09 -0.24
C VAL A 533 24.18 3.68 -0.53
N LYS A 534 25.13 2.83 -0.93
CA LYS A 534 26.47 3.26 -1.34
C LYS A 534 26.45 3.57 -2.84
N LEU A 535 26.90 4.76 -3.21
CA LEU A 535 26.90 5.22 -4.60
C LEU A 535 28.20 5.95 -4.97
N PRO A 536 28.63 5.86 -6.24
CA PRO A 536 29.81 6.58 -6.72
C PRO A 536 29.55 8.08 -6.80
N ASN A 537 30.61 8.88 -6.66
CA ASN A 537 30.56 10.35 -6.71
C ASN A 537 29.90 10.88 -8.00
N ALA A 538 30.01 10.17 -9.13
CA ALA A 538 29.35 10.55 -10.38
C ALA A 538 27.81 10.53 -10.25
N LYS A 539 27.25 9.46 -9.66
CA LYS A 539 25.81 9.35 -9.41
C LYS A 539 25.35 10.34 -8.34
N LEU A 540 26.14 10.55 -7.28
CA LEU A 540 25.85 11.58 -6.27
C LEU A 540 25.77 12.97 -6.92
N THR A 541 26.75 13.29 -7.77
CA THR A 541 26.78 14.57 -8.49
C THR A 541 25.58 14.72 -9.43
N ALA A 542 25.18 13.65 -10.13
CA ALA A 542 23.98 13.65 -10.96
C ALA A 542 22.70 13.81 -10.13
N LEU A 543 22.62 13.16 -8.96
CA LEU A 543 21.50 13.27 -8.03
C LEU A 543 21.34 14.71 -7.53
N VAL A 544 22.38 15.30 -6.93
CA VAL A 544 22.28 16.66 -6.36
C VAL A 544 22.11 17.75 -7.43
N ASN A 545 22.55 17.49 -8.67
CA ASN A 545 22.36 18.41 -9.79
C ASN A 545 21.09 18.15 -10.61
N ALA A 546 20.25 17.18 -10.23
CA ALA A 546 19.07 16.80 -11.02
C ALA A 546 18.14 18.00 -11.33
N ASN A 547 18.15 19.03 -10.47
CA ASN A 547 17.35 20.25 -10.63
C ASN A 547 18.17 21.53 -10.95
N ASN A 548 19.48 21.41 -11.10
CA ASN A 548 20.36 22.58 -11.11
C ASN A 548 20.50 23.20 -12.51
N LYS A 549 19.51 24.03 -12.87
CA LYS A 549 19.66 25.08 -13.89
C LYS A 549 19.39 26.44 -13.25
N ASN A 550 20.39 27.03 -12.59
CA ASN A 550 20.43 28.46 -12.20
C ASN A 550 19.16 29.02 -11.51
N GLY A 551 18.64 28.32 -10.49
CA GLY A 551 17.43 28.75 -9.77
C GLY A 551 17.66 29.99 -8.88
N PRO A 552 16.64 30.84 -8.63
CA PRO A 552 16.74 32.08 -7.85
C PRO A 552 17.13 31.92 -6.37
N PHE A 553 17.19 30.68 -5.85
CA PHE A 553 17.69 30.35 -4.52
C PHE A 553 19.21 30.43 -4.38
N ASP A 554 19.96 30.26 -5.48
CA ASP A 554 21.43 30.36 -5.49
C ASP A 554 21.88 31.79 -5.13
N ALA A 555 21.06 32.79 -5.48
CA ALA A 555 21.27 34.20 -5.16
C ALA A 555 20.85 34.60 -3.73
N LEU A 556 19.92 33.85 -3.11
CA LEU A 556 19.49 34.09 -1.72
C LEU A 556 20.55 33.66 -0.70
N PHE A 557 21.42 32.70 -1.06
CA PHE A 557 22.48 32.18 -0.20
C PHE A 557 23.90 32.62 -0.58
N GLN A 558 24.06 33.51 -1.57
CA GLN A 558 25.34 34.12 -2.03
C GLN A 558 26.59 33.28 -1.74
N VAL A 559 26.78 32.16 -2.46
CA VAL A 559 28.03 31.39 -2.37
C VAL A 559 28.82 31.55 -3.67
N THR A 560 29.78 32.47 -3.69
CA THR A 560 30.91 32.44 -4.63
C THR A 560 31.88 31.37 -4.12
N ALA A 561 31.98 30.24 -4.81
CA ALA A 561 32.88 29.16 -4.41
C ALA A 561 34.33 29.54 -4.75
N GLU A 562 35.15 29.80 -3.73
CA GLU A 562 36.58 30.13 -3.89
C GLU A 562 37.49 29.03 -3.29
N SER A 563 36.92 28.08 -2.52
CA SER A 563 37.65 27.00 -1.84
C SER A 563 36.93 25.63 -1.85
N PRO A 564 37.63 24.51 -1.55
CA PRO A 564 37.03 23.17 -1.41
C PRO A 564 35.90 23.07 -0.36
N LYS A 565 35.98 23.82 0.74
CA LYS A 565 34.90 23.88 1.75
C LYS A 565 33.63 24.53 1.19
N ASP A 566 33.78 25.49 0.27
CA ASP A 566 32.63 26.16 -0.35
C ASP A 566 31.92 25.22 -1.34
N LEU A 567 32.65 24.29 -1.96
CA LEU A 567 32.10 23.24 -2.82
C LEU A 567 31.31 22.19 -2.02
N GLU A 568 31.77 21.81 -0.83
CA GLU A 568 31.04 20.92 0.09
C GLU A 568 29.77 21.59 0.62
N GLY A 569 29.86 22.85 1.05
CA GLY A 569 28.69 23.65 1.45
C GLY A 569 27.65 23.77 0.34
N ARG A 570 28.07 23.96 -0.93
CA ARG A 570 27.17 23.94 -2.10
C ARG A 570 26.44 22.61 -2.26
N ARG A 571 27.12 21.47 -2.09
CA ARG A 571 26.49 20.14 -2.21
C ARG A 571 25.42 19.91 -1.15
N GLY A 572 25.66 20.34 0.09
CA GLY A 572 24.68 20.26 1.18
C GLY A 572 23.40 21.05 0.86
N ILE A 573 23.55 22.26 0.33
CA ILE A 573 22.44 23.12 -0.10
C ILE A 573 21.69 22.50 -1.29
N GLN A 574 22.40 21.96 -2.29
CA GLN A 574 21.79 21.29 -3.44
C GLN A 574 20.98 20.06 -3.02
N LEU A 575 21.46 19.27 -2.06
CA LEU A 575 20.71 18.15 -1.50
C LEU A 575 19.43 18.62 -0.81
N ALA A 576 19.52 19.69 0.01
CA ALA A 576 18.36 20.29 0.64
C ALA A 576 17.33 20.76 -0.40
N TRP A 577 17.79 21.36 -1.50
CA TRP A 577 16.94 21.83 -2.59
C TRP A 577 16.26 20.67 -3.33
N LEU A 578 16.99 19.61 -3.65
CA LEU A 578 16.44 18.41 -4.26
C LEU A 578 15.32 17.83 -3.38
N VAL A 579 15.58 17.63 -2.09
CA VAL A 579 14.59 17.14 -1.14
C VAL A 579 13.37 18.06 -1.07
N ALA A 580 13.59 19.37 -1.01
CA ALA A 580 12.52 20.36 -0.96
C ALA A 580 11.66 20.36 -2.23
N SER A 581 12.25 20.12 -3.40
CA SER A 581 11.52 20.01 -4.67
C SER A 581 10.69 18.73 -4.80
N LEU A 582 11.13 17.63 -4.17
CA LEU A 582 10.44 16.34 -4.20
C LEU A 582 9.26 16.30 -3.22
N CYS A 583 9.36 17.05 -2.11
CA CYS A 583 8.36 17.08 -1.05
C CYS A 583 7.90 18.50 -0.66
N PRO A 584 7.53 19.38 -1.62
CA PRO A 584 7.48 20.82 -1.36
C PRO A 584 6.40 21.25 -0.37
N THR A 585 5.42 20.38 -0.09
CA THR A 585 4.32 20.60 0.85
C THR A 585 4.31 19.61 2.02
N SER A 586 5.47 19.02 2.36
CA SER A 586 5.60 18.04 3.45
C SER A 586 4.92 18.50 4.76
N THR A 587 4.19 17.58 5.39
CA THR A 587 3.50 17.78 6.69
C THR A 587 4.42 17.48 7.88
N ILE A 588 5.68 17.12 7.61
CA ILE A 588 6.71 16.84 8.62
C ILE A 588 8.00 17.58 8.27
N ARG A 589 8.86 17.81 9.27
CA ARG A 589 10.17 18.40 9.05
C ARG A 589 11.08 17.44 8.28
N ILE A 590 11.79 17.93 7.27
CA ILE A 590 12.83 17.19 6.56
C ILE A 590 14.14 17.96 6.63
N THR A 591 15.18 17.29 7.12
CA THR A 591 16.53 17.86 7.25
C THR A 591 17.50 17.11 6.36
N THR A 592 18.56 17.80 5.94
CA THR A 592 19.64 17.19 5.16
C THR A 592 20.99 17.46 5.82
N CYS A 593 21.97 16.59 5.57
CA CYS A 593 23.32 16.74 6.08
C CYS A 593 24.33 16.23 5.05
N LEU A 594 25.54 16.81 5.06
CA LEU A 594 26.69 16.31 4.33
C LEU A 594 27.83 16.06 5.33
N ASP A 595 28.39 14.85 5.30
CA ASP A 595 29.48 14.37 6.14
C ASP A 595 29.28 14.59 7.65
N ASP A 596 28.03 14.54 8.12
CA ASP A 596 27.69 14.79 9.52
C ASP A 596 28.17 16.15 10.07
N GLN A 597 28.53 17.10 9.19
CA GLN A 597 29.10 18.38 9.59
C GLN A 597 28.04 19.45 9.85
N GLN A 598 27.26 19.78 8.81
CA GLN A 598 26.26 20.84 8.85
C GLN A 598 24.89 20.31 8.43
N THR A 599 23.93 20.47 9.33
CA THR A 599 22.52 20.14 9.06
C THR A 599 21.80 21.34 8.45
N TYR A 600 21.11 21.11 7.34
CA TYR A 600 20.24 22.06 6.67
C TYR A 600 18.79 21.66 6.87
N ILE A 601 17.90 22.63 7.07
CA ILE A 601 16.47 22.37 7.07
C ILE A 601 16.00 22.53 5.62
N ALA A 602 15.64 21.41 4.98
CA ALA A 602 15.08 21.45 3.63
C ALA A 602 13.63 21.92 3.66
N ILE A 603 12.83 21.40 4.61
CA ILE A 603 11.41 21.70 4.76
C ILE A 603 11.05 21.74 6.25
N ASN A 604 10.31 22.77 6.68
CA ASN A 604 9.56 22.71 7.94
C ASN A 604 8.11 22.24 7.66
N ALA A 605 7.51 21.56 8.63
CA ALA A 605 6.14 21.03 8.48
C ALA A 605 5.14 22.14 8.11
N ASP A 606 4.40 21.94 7.01
CA ASP A 606 3.35 22.85 6.51
C ASP A 606 3.80 24.30 6.24
N ASP A 607 5.10 24.54 6.10
CA ASP A 607 5.65 25.89 5.91
C ASP A 607 5.28 26.51 4.57
N TRP A 608 5.00 25.69 3.54
CA TRP A 608 4.57 26.12 2.21
C TRP A 608 3.32 27.02 2.22
N LYS A 609 2.52 26.95 3.28
CA LYS A 609 1.33 27.80 3.47
C LYS A 609 1.70 29.23 3.92
N LYS A 610 2.93 29.46 4.38
CA LYS A 610 3.37 30.69 5.09
C LYS A 610 4.64 31.33 4.54
N ILE A 611 5.55 30.55 3.96
CA ILE A 611 6.78 31.06 3.33
C ILE A 611 6.44 32.05 2.21
N ASP A 612 7.36 32.97 1.90
CA ASP A 612 7.12 33.95 0.85
C ASP A 612 7.06 33.32 -0.55
N ASP A 613 6.53 34.06 -1.52
CA ASP A 613 6.31 33.58 -2.89
C ASP A 613 7.63 33.21 -3.60
N LYS A 614 8.71 33.98 -3.37
CA LYS A 614 10.02 33.72 -3.97
C LYS A 614 10.64 32.47 -3.35
N GLU A 615 10.49 32.30 -2.05
CA GLU A 615 10.90 31.12 -1.31
C GLU A 615 10.17 29.85 -1.82
N LEU A 616 8.85 29.92 -2.00
CA LEU A 616 8.06 28.81 -2.54
C LEU A 616 8.44 28.48 -3.99
N LEU A 617 8.51 29.49 -4.87
CA LEU A 617 8.81 29.26 -6.30
C LEU A 617 10.21 28.66 -6.48
N GLY A 618 11.20 29.14 -5.71
CA GLY A 618 12.54 28.56 -5.72
C GLY A 618 12.58 27.10 -5.25
N ARG A 619 11.77 26.74 -4.25
CA ARG A 619 11.62 25.36 -3.76
C ARG A 619 11.21 24.38 -4.88
N VAL A 620 10.33 24.81 -5.77
CA VAL A 620 9.84 24.01 -6.91
C VAL A 620 10.50 24.37 -8.24
N ASN A 621 11.67 25.03 -8.19
CA ASN A 621 12.47 25.42 -9.36
C ASN A 621 11.71 26.28 -10.40
N CYS A 622 10.62 26.92 -10.00
CA CYS A 622 9.86 27.82 -10.85
C CYS A 622 10.52 29.20 -10.92
N ALA A 623 10.50 29.83 -12.09
CA ALA A 623 10.95 31.21 -12.26
C ALA A 623 9.94 32.22 -11.69
N GLY A 624 10.43 33.41 -11.34
CA GLY A 624 9.72 34.42 -10.54
C GLY A 624 8.37 34.89 -11.09
N GLY A 625 7.51 35.34 -10.18
CA GLY A 625 6.15 35.86 -10.41
C GLY A 625 5.39 35.91 -9.08
N ALA A 626 4.20 36.53 -9.05
CA ALA A 626 3.31 36.41 -7.89
C ALA A 626 2.57 35.07 -7.94
N VAL A 627 2.39 34.43 -6.79
CA VAL A 627 1.50 33.26 -6.67
C VAL A 627 0.25 33.64 -5.90
N TYR A 628 -0.86 33.05 -6.29
CA TYR A 628 -2.18 33.31 -5.73
C TYR A 628 -2.71 32.05 -5.08
N ALA A 629 -3.35 32.21 -3.92
CA ALA A 629 -3.95 31.11 -3.18
C ALA A 629 -5.10 30.48 -3.99
N LEU A 630 -5.05 29.16 -4.17
CA LEU A 630 -6.17 28.33 -4.59
C LEU A 630 -6.74 27.69 -3.32
N ASN A 631 -7.99 28.03 -3.00
CA ASN A 631 -8.67 27.50 -1.82
C ASN A 631 -9.86 26.65 -2.27
N ASP A 632 -10.17 25.59 -1.52
CA ASP A 632 -11.38 24.82 -1.76
C ASP A 632 -12.64 25.51 -1.19
N GLY A 633 -13.81 24.92 -1.43
CA GLY A 633 -15.09 25.43 -0.94
C GLY A 633 -15.22 25.52 0.59
N SER A 634 -14.30 24.92 1.37
CA SER A 634 -14.23 25.07 2.83
C SER A 634 -13.32 26.23 3.27
N GLY A 635 -12.55 26.81 2.33
CA GLY A 635 -11.55 27.83 2.59
C GLY A 635 -10.16 27.26 2.88
N GLU A 636 -9.95 25.95 2.76
CA GLU A 636 -8.62 25.35 2.95
C GLU A 636 -7.71 25.67 1.76
N LEU A 637 -6.47 26.06 2.05
CA LEU A 637 -5.44 26.29 1.03
C LEU A 637 -5.00 24.97 0.38
N ILE A 638 -5.38 24.79 -0.88
CA ILE A 638 -5.07 23.60 -1.69
C ILE A 638 -4.07 23.88 -2.82
N GLY A 639 -3.58 25.12 -2.93
CA GLY A 639 -2.51 25.47 -3.85
C GLY A 639 -2.07 26.92 -3.73
N ARG A 640 -0.86 27.20 -4.21
CA ARG A 640 -0.32 28.56 -4.40
C ARG A 640 0.27 28.59 -5.80
N LEU A 641 -0.48 29.18 -6.74
CA LEU A 641 -0.23 29.07 -8.17
C LEU A 641 -0.11 30.44 -8.82
N GLY A 642 0.81 30.56 -9.77
CA GLY A 642 0.99 31.71 -10.64
C GLY A 642 0.88 31.32 -12.11
N MET A 643 0.76 32.33 -12.99
CA MET A 643 0.81 32.14 -14.44
C MET A 643 2.26 32.08 -14.92
N LYS A 644 2.54 31.24 -15.92
CA LYS A 644 3.88 31.11 -16.52
C LYS A 644 4.11 32.19 -17.59
N GLY A 645 5.01 33.13 -17.34
CA GLY A 645 5.28 34.24 -18.27
C GLY A 645 5.99 33.86 -19.59
N ALA A 646 5.63 34.54 -20.68
CA ALA A 646 6.15 34.29 -22.03
C ALA A 646 7.63 34.69 -22.26
N SER A 647 8.21 35.59 -21.45
CA SER A 647 9.55 36.16 -21.67
C SER A 647 10.73 35.35 -21.13
N LEU A 648 10.45 34.24 -20.44
CA LEU A 648 11.49 33.40 -19.84
C LEU A 648 11.95 32.33 -20.83
N GLN A 649 12.87 32.72 -21.73
CA GLN A 649 13.55 31.82 -22.70
C GLN A 649 14.34 30.65 -22.07
N LEU A 650 14.37 30.54 -20.74
CA LEU A 650 14.94 29.42 -20.00
C LEU A 650 13.80 28.57 -19.43
N HIS A 651 13.43 27.50 -20.14
CA HIS A 651 12.43 26.47 -19.77
C HIS A 651 12.04 26.45 -18.27
N PRO A 652 11.04 27.24 -17.82
CA PRO A 652 10.62 27.18 -16.42
C PRO A 652 9.94 25.83 -16.18
N THR A 653 10.31 25.13 -15.11
CA THR A 653 9.59 23.92 -14.69
C THR A 653 8.12 24.29 -14.42
N PRO A 654 7.17 23.47 -14.88
CA PRO A 654 5.75 23.65 -14.60
C PRO A 654 5.45 23.55 -13.09
N ALA A 655 4.29 24.04 -12.67
CA ALA A 655 3.85 23.94 -11.28
C ALA A 655 3.83 22.47 -10.82
N SER A 656 4.32 22.22 -9.61
CA SER A 656 4.36 20.87 -9.04
C SER A 656 2.99 20.48 -8.51
N LEU A 657 2.51 19.32 -8.93
CA LEU A 657 1.32 18.70 -8.37
C LEU A 657 1.73 17.73 -7.26
N VAL A 658 1.17 17.89 -6.07
CA VAL A 658 1.56 17.14 -4.86
C VAL A 658 0.41 16.35 -4.26
N TYR A 659 0.70 15.15 -3.77
CA TYR A 659 -0.25 14.34 -2.99
C TYR A 659 0.41 13.98 -1.67
N GLU A 660 -0.25 14.33 -0.55
CA GLU A 660 0.26 14.09 0.82
C GLU A 660 1.72 14.55 1.01
N GLY A 661 2.06 15.72 0.48
CA GLY A 661 3.39 16.32 0.62
C GLY A 661 4.38 16.00 -0.50
N VAL A 662 4.14 14.97 -1.32
CA VAL A 662 5.10 14.46 -2.32
C VAL A 662 4.67 14.77 -3.74
N VAL A 663 5.61 15.14 -4.61
CA VAL A 663 5.34 15.38 -6.04
C VAL A 663 4.84 14.12 -6.75
N CYS A 664 3.73 14.27 -7.47
CA CYS A 664 2.99 13.22 -8.16
C CYS A 664 2.57 13.57 -9.61
N GLY A 665 3.04 14.71 -10.11
CA GLY A 665 2.77 15.22 -11.45
C GLY A 665 3.16 16.70 -11.57
N HIS A 666 2.84 17.30 -12.72
CA HIS A 666 3.04 18.72 -12.97
C HIS A 666 1.84 19.33 -13.72
N LEU A 667 1.65 20.63 -13.60
CA LEU A 667 0.63 21.40 -14.32
C LEU A 667 1.29 22.37 -15.30
N ASP A 668 1.23 22.03 -16.59
CA ASP A 668 1.73 22.89 -17.65
C ASP A 668 0.91 24.19 -17.76
N GLY A 669 1.60 25.30 -18.04
CA GLY A 669 1.02 26.66 -18.11
C GLY A 669 1.03 27.43 -16.77
N LEU A 670 1.33 26.76 -15.66
CA LEU A 670 1.34 27.37 -14.32
C LEU A 670 2.70 27.26 -13.64
N THR A 671 2.90 28.04 -12.58
CA THR A 671 4.04 27.97 -11.64
C THR A 671 3.56 27.81 -10.20
N GLY A 672 4.40 27.27 -9.32
CA GLY A 672 4.07 27.07 -7.89
C GLY A 672 3.67 25.64 -7.55
N VAL A 673 2.75 25.47 -6.59
CA VAL A 673 2.31 24.15 -6.09
C VAL A 673 0.79 24.03 -6.04
N ALA A 674 0.28 22.83 -6.35
CA ALA A 674 -1.13 22.48 -6.16
C ALA A 674 -1.27 21.07 -5.59
N CYS A 675 -2.23 20.88 -4.69
CA CYS A 675 -2.60 19.57 -4.16
C CYS A 675 -3.37 18.78 -5.22
N ALA A 676 -3.14 17.47 -5.29
CA ALA A 676 -3.90 16.53 -6.12
C ALA A 676 -5.15 16.06 -5.36
N ARG A 677 -6.22 15.78 -6.11
CA ARG A 677 -7.48 15.28 -5.55
C ARG A 677 -7.37 13.85 -5.01
N GLU A 678 -6.60 13.02 -5.71
CA GLU A 678 -6.48 11.60 -5.43
C GLU A 678 -5.06 11.10 -5.67
N ASN A 679 -4.72 10.00 -5.01
CA ASN A 679 -3.44 9.35 -5.16
C ASN A 679 -3.32 8.74 -6.57
N ASN A 680 -2.21 9.02 -7.24
CA ASN A 680 -1.96 8.58 -8.61
C ASN A 680 -2.06 7.04 -8.76
N ASN A 681 -2.64 6.56 -9.88
CA ASN A 681 -2.66 5.15 -10.26
C ASN A 681 -1.57 4.79 -11.29
N ASP A 682 -0.80 5.77 -11.75
CA ASP A 682 0.42 5.61 -12.51
C ASP A 682 1.60 5.33 -11.57
N ALA A 683 2.26 4.18 -11.73
CA ALA A 683 3.43 3.77 -10.96
C ALA A 683 4.62 4.73 -11.12
N ARG A 684 4.74 5.40 -12.27
CA ARG A 684 5.75 6.45 -12.50
C ARG A 684 5.38 7.76 -11.82
N ARG A 685 4.10 7.93 -11.49
CA ARG A 685 3.49 9.14 -10.95
C ARG A 685 3.73 10.37 -11.84
N ALA A 686 3.51 10.22 -13.14
CA ALA A 686 3.63 11.31 -14.10
C ALA A 686 2.32 12.08 -14.32
N LYS A 687 1.16 11.45 -14.05
CA LYS A 687 -0.17 12.00 -14.37
C LYS A 687 -1.11 12.03 -13.18
N ALA A 688 -1.41 13.21 -12.62
CA ALA A 688 -2.41 13.35 -11.56
C ALA A 688 -3.31 14.56 -11.82
N LYS A 689 -4.50 14.56 -11.21
CA LYS A 689 -5.49 15.64 -11.35
C LYS A 689 -5.45 16.56 -10.13
N PRO A 690 -5.47 17.90 -10.33
CA PRO A 690 -5.49 18.82 -9.21
C PRO A 690 -6.79 18.75 -8.42
N ALA A 691 -6.69 19.17 -7.16
CA ALA A 691 -7.82 19.40 -6.27
C ALA A 691 -8.56 20.70 -6.64
N GLY A 692 -9.71 20.90 -6.01
CA GLY A 692 -10.59 22.06 -6.24
C GLY A 692 -11.69 21.78 -7.26
N SER A 693 -12.85 22.37 -7.01
CA SER A 693 -13.97 22.46 -7.94
C SER A 693 -13.71 23.53 -9.00
N LEU A 694 -14.48 23.52 -10.10
CA LEU A 694 -14.35 24.56 -11.12
C LEU A 694 -14.53 25.98 -10.54
N ASP A 695 -15.42 26.15 -9.56
CA ASP A 695 -15.66 27.46 -8.94
C ASP A 695 -14.47 27.92 -8.08
N ASP A 696 -13.74 27.01 -7.44
CA ASP A 696 -12.49 27.32 -6.73
C ASP A 696 -11.43 27.88 -7.69
N TRP A 697 -11.33 27.29 -8.89
CA TRP A 697 -10.44 27.74 -9.95
C TRP A 697 -10.86 29.08 -10.56
N LYS A 698 -12.16 29.37 -10.65
CA LYS A 698 -12.67 30.69 -11.05
C LYS A 698 -12.28 31.77 -10.04
N LEU A 699 -12.47 31.50 -8.75
CA LEU A 699 -12.08 32.42 -7.68
C LEU A 699 -10.56 32.66 -7.68
N TRP A 700 -9.76 31.62 -7.94
CA TRP A 700 -8.32 31.79 -8.14
C TRP A 700 -8.02 32.67 -9.36
N ALA A 701 -8.67 32.45 -10.50
CA ALA A 701 -8.49 33.27 -11.70
C ALA A 701 -8.86 34.74 -11.45
N GLU A 702 -9.93 35.02 -10.70
CA GLU A 702 -10.29 36.39 -10.30
C GLU A 702 -9.18 37.06 -9.48
N ARG A 703 -8.52 36.32 -8.57
CA ARG A 703 -7.39 36.83 -7.78
C ARG A 703 -6.17 37.13 -8.66
N VAL A 704 -5.90 36.28 -9.65
CA VAL A 704 -4.83 36.51 -10.63
C VAL A 704 -5.09 37.81 -11.40
N VAL A 705 -6.31 38.00 -11.91
CA VAL A 705 -6.71 39.20 -12.66
C VAL A 705 -6.70 40.47 -11.80
N ALA A 706 -7.08 40.36 -10.52
CA ALA A 706 -7.03 41.47 -9.58
C ALA A 706 -5.60 41.76 -9.04
N GLY A 707 -4.64 40.90 -9.38
CA GLY A 707 -3.27 40.98 -8.91
C GLY A 707 -2.47 42.12 -9.54
N THR A 708 -1.25 42.31 -9.05
CA THR A 708 -0.31 43.33 -9.55
C THR A 708 0.56 42.86 -10.71
N THR A 709 0.51 41.57 -11.07
CA THR A 709 1.31 41.00 -12.15
C THR A 709 0.68 41.35 -13.50
N PRO A 710 1.41 41.99 -14.43
CA PRO A 710 0.91 42.24 -15.78
C PRO A 710 0.55 40.93 -16.48
N LEU A 711 -0.62 40.87 -17.09
CA LEU A 711 -1.09 39.74 -17.88
C LEU A 711 -0.82 40.02 -19.36
N ASP A 712 -0.08 39.13 -20.03
CA ASP A 712 0.10 39.20 -21.48
C ASP A 712 -1.11 38.58 -22.20
N MET A 713 -1.06 38.54 -23.54
CA MET A 713 -2.16 37.98 -24.34
C MET A 713 -2.42 36.53 -23.96
N ASP A 714 -1.38 35.72 -23.83
CA ASP A 714 -1.49 34.30 -23.53
C ASP A 714 -2.12 34.04 -22.16
N HIS A 715 -1.74 34.83 -21.14
CA HIS A 715 -2.37 34.75 -19.83
C HIS A 715 -3.87 35.05 -19.90
N ARG A 716 -4.28 36.10 -20.63
CA ARG A 716 -5.69 36.47 -20.77
C ARG A 716 -6.48 35.40 -21.50
N LEU A 717 -5.91 34.79 -22.56
CA LEU A 717 -6.53 33.70 -23.30
C LEU A 717 -6.75 32.45 -22.43
N HIS A 718 -5.79 32.07 -21.60
CA HIS A 718 -5.95 30.93 -20.69
C HIS A 718 -6.92 31.19 -19.52
N LEU A 719 -7.06 32.45 -19.08
CA LEU A 719 -7.99 32.81 -18.01
C LEU A 719 -9.43 33.00 -18.51
N HIS A 720 -9.62 33.34 -19.79
CA HIS A 720 -10.95 33.64 -20.34
C HIS A 720 -11.95 32.48 -20.29
N PRO A 721 -11.58 31.20 -20.55
CA PRO A 721 -12.45 30.04 -20.33
C PRO A 721 -12.96 29.89 -18.88
N LEU A 722 -12.19 30.35 -17.90
CA LEU A 722 -12.60 30.35 -16.49
C LEU A 722 -13.50 31.55 -16.16
N LEU A 723 -13.25 32.70 -16.78
CA LEU A 723 -13.98 33.94 -16.56
C LEU A 723 -14.65 34.43 -17.85
N PRO A 724 -15.60 33.69 -18.43
CA PRO A 724 -16.17 33.99 -19.74
C PRO A 724 -16.85 35.36 -19.80
N GLU A 725 -17.39 35.86 -18.69
CA GLU A 725 -18.06 37.17 -18.64
C GLU A 725 -17.08 38.36 -18.61
N LYS A 726 -15.78 38.11 -18.37
CA LYS A 726 -14.79 39.18 -18.27
C LYS A 726 -14.45 39.71 -19.66
N ASP A 727 -14.48 41.03 -19.84
CA ASP A 727 -14.10 41.66 -21.11
C ASP A 727 -12.59 41.90 -21.16
N PHE A 728 -11.83 40.84 -21.46
CA PHE A 728 -10.38 40.93 -21.66
C PHE A 728 -10.03 41.66 -22.96
N ASP A 729 -8.92 42.37 -22.93
CA ASP A 729 -8.30 43.06 -24.05
C ASP A 729 -7.54 42.08 -24.97
N VAL A 730 -8.29 41.19 -25.60
CA VAL A 730 -7.77 40.11 -26.46
C VAL A 730 -8.03 40.34 -27.95
N TRP A 731 -8.67 41.45 -28.31
CA TRP A 731 -8.94 41.83 -29.69
C TRP A 731 -7.84 42.77 -30.18
N ILE A 732 -7.34 42.57 -31.39
CA ILE A 732 -6.27 43.41 -31.94
C ILE A 732 -6.85 44.27 -33.05
N VAL A 733 -6.72 45.60 -32.91
CA VAL A 733 -7.16 46.56 -33.94
C VAL A 733 -5.99 47.49 -34.26
N GLY A 734 -5.46 47.40 -35.48
CA GLY A 734 -4.17 48.00 -35.77
C GLY A 734 -3.08 47.34 -34.91
N ALA A 735 -2.39 48.13 -34.07
CA ALA A 735 -1.33 47.66 -33.17
C ALA A 735 -1.76 47.67 -31.68
N GLU A 736 -3.06 47.89 -31.39
CA GLU A 736 -3.58 47.97 -30.03
C GLU A 736 -4.37 46.72 -29.66
N GLU A 737 -4.15 46.24 -28.44
CA GLU A 737 -4.98 45.22 -27.79
C GLU A 737 -6.14 45.91 -27.07
N LEU A 738 -7.37 45.53 -27.39
CA LEU A 738 -8.58 46.21 -26.96
C LEU A 738 -9.61 45.22 -26.39
N PRO A 739 -10.40 45.61 -25.38
CA PRO A 739 -11.54 44.82 -24.93
C PRO A 739 -12.69 44.94 -25.95
N LEU A 740 -13.59 43.96 -25.96
CA LEU A 740 -14.70 43.89 -26.92
C LEU A 740 -15.57 45.15 -26.85
N ALA A 741 -15.82 45.70 -25.67
CA ALA A 741 -16.60 46.93 -25.52
C ALA A 741 -16.00 48.10 -26.33
N ARG A 742 -14.67 48.25 -26.35
CA ARG A 742 -13.99 49.31 -27.11
C ARG A 742 -13.97 49.00 -28.60
N VAL A 743 -13.80 47.74 -28.99
CA VAL A 743 -13.97 47.32 -30.38
C VAL A 743 -15.37 47.69 -30.87
N MET A 744 -16.42 47.40 -30.09
CA MET A 744 -17.79 47.71 -30.48
C MET A 744 -18.07 49.22 -30.55
N GLU A 745 -17.41 50.05 -29.74
CA GLU A 745 -17.46 51.50 -29.92
C GLU A 745 -16.90 51.96 -31.28
N LEU A 746 -15.81 51.34 -31.75
CA LEU A 746 -15.23 51.63 -33.06
C LEU A 746 -16.12 51.11 -34.21
N VAL A 747 -16.83 50.00 -33.99
CA VAL A 747 -17.74 49.38 -34.97
C VAL A 747 -19.04 50.19 -35.12
N LYS A 748 -19.52 50.86 -34.06
CA LYS A 748 -20.77 51.65 -34.09
C LYS A 748 -20.82 52.71 -35.20
N THR A 749 -19.67 53.29 -35.55
CA THR A 749 -19.55 54.39 -36.52
C THR A 749 -19.27 53.90 -37.95
N LYS A 750 -19.24 52.59 -38.16
CA LYS A 750 -18.94 51.95 -39.45
C LYS A 750 -20.15 51.19 -39.96
N ASP A 751 -20.25 51.07 -41.29
CA ASP A 751 -21.25 50.24 -41.97
C ASP A 751 -20.67 48.88 -42.43
N GLU A 752 -19.34 48.75 -42.40
CA GLU A 752 -18.60 47.54 -42.78
C GLU A 752 -17.36 47.38 -41.88
N VAL A 753 -17.11 46.14 -41.43
CA VAL A 753 -15.92 45.77 -40.67
C VAL A 753 -15.41 44.41 -41.13
N SER A 754 -14.08 44.26 -41.14
CA SER A 754 -13.43 43.00 -41.50
C SER A 754 -12.85 42.34 -40.25
N LEU A 755 -13.15 41.07 -40.06
CA LEU A 755 -12.70 40.25 -38.95
C LEU A 755 -11.70 39.21 -39.45
N HIS A 756 -10.48 39.24 -38.93
CA HIS A 756 -9.43 38.29 -39.27
C HIS A 756 -9.22 37.29 -38.13
N ASP A 757 -9.07 36.03 -38.51
CA ASP A 757 -8.80 34.90 -37.63
C ASP A 757 -7.30 34.90 -37.25
N GLY A 758 -7.00 34.99 -35.96
CA GLY A 758 -5.63 35.05 -35.45
C GLY A 758 -4.95 36.39 -35.72
N THR A 759 -3.63 36.43 -35.55
CA THR A 759 -2.82 37.60 -35.91
C THR A 759 -2.34 37.49 -37.35
N VAL A 760 -2.23 38.62 -38.04
CA VAL A 760 -1.62 38.66 -39.37
C VAL A 760 -0.13 38.29 -39.25
N SER A 761 0.25 37.16 -39.86
CA SER A 761 1.62 36.64 -39.90
C SER A 761 2.06 36.40 -41.35
N HIS A 762 3.37 36.29 -41.58
CA HIS A 762 3.96 36.04 -42.91
C HIS A 762 3.45 34.71 -43.51
N ASP A 763 3.08 34.75 -44.78
CA ASP A 763 2.73 33.57 -45.59
C ASP A 763 3.76 33.39 -46.70
N SER A 764 4.00 32.13 -47.09
CA SER A 764 4.72 31.75 -48.31
C SER A 764 4.22 32.42 -49.59
N SER A 765 2.96 32.87 -49.63
CA SER A 765 2.39 33.62 -50.75
C SER A 765 2.78 35.10 -50.77
N ASP A 766 3.38 35.63 -49.70
CA ASP A 766 3.83 37.02 -49.68
C ASP A 766 5.14 37.18 -50.46
N ASP A 767 5.22 38.20 -51.32
CA ASP A 767 6.40 38.53 -52.13
C ASP A 767 7.56 39.15 -51.30
N MET A 768 7.79 38.66 -50.08
CA MET A 768 8.83 39.12 -49.17
C MET A 768 9.24 38.03 -48.18
N GLY A 769 10.42 38.19 -47.56
CA GLY A 769 10.88 37.29 -46.51
C GLY A 769 10.20 37.56 -45.16
N SER A 770 10.08 36.53 -44.33
CA SER A 770 9.48 36.57 -42.99
C SER A 770 10.12 37.61 -42.07
N ASP A 771 11.44 37.76 -42.11
CA ASP A 771 12.16 38.74 -41.28
C ASP A 771 11.77 40.17 -41.64
N ARG A 772 11.59 40.42 -42.94
CA ARG A 772 11.16 41.74 -43.45
C ARG A 772 9.71 42.01 -43.06
N PHE A 773 8.83 41.02 -43.18
CA PHE A 773 7.45 41.11 -42.74
C PHE A 773 7.36 41.49 -41.25
N ASN A 774 8.04 40.74 -40.39
CA ASN A 774 7.97 40.92 -38.94
C ASN A 774 8.48 42.28 -38.46
N HIS A 775 9.39 42.93 -39.19
CA HIS A 775 9.92 44.24 -38.82
C HIS A 775 9.11 45.43 -39.37
N SER A 776 8.51 45.28 -40.55
CA SER A 776 7.92 46.41 -41.29
C SER A 776 6.39 46.34 -41.45
N PHE A 777 5.72 45.31 -40.92
CA PHE A 777 4.27 45.17 -41.07
C PHE A 777 3.48 46.26 -40.33
N ALA A 778 2.66 46.99 -41.09
CA ALA A 778 1.74 48.01 -40.61
C ALA A 778 0.29 47.53 -40.77
N PRO A 779 -0.41 47.18 -39.66
CA PRO A 779 -1.77 46.67 -39.71
C PRO A 779 -2.79 47.75 -40.05
N LYS A 780 -3.81 47.38 -40.84
CA LYS A 780 -4.89 48.27 -41.22
C LYS A 780 -5.89 48.44 -40.06
N LYS A 781 -6.28 49.68 -39.75
CA LYS A 781 -7.10 50.00 -38.55
C LYS A 781 -8.59 49.59 -38.64
N ASP A 782 -9.04 49.16 -39.80
CA ASP A 782 -10.40 48.67 -40.08
C ASP A 782 -10.50 47.13 -40.06
N VAL A 783 -9.37 46.44 -39.86
CA VAL A 783 -9.34 45.00 -39.64
C VAL A 783 -9.23 44.72 -38.14
N ILE A 784 -10.18 43.94 -37.64
CA ILE A 784 -10.23 43.47 -36.26
C ILE A 784 -9.71 42.03 -36.28
N CYS A 785 -8.62 41.77 -35.59
CA CYS A 785 -8.09 40.43 -35.41
C CYS A 785 -8.59 39.88 -34.07
N TYR A 786 -8.98 38.60 -34.05
CA TYR A 786 -9.41 37.93 -32.82
C TYR A 786 -8.62 36.64 -32.58
N PRO A 787 -8.50 36.18 -31.32
CA PRO A 787 -7.83 34.92 -31.03
C PRO A 787 -8.63 33.77 -31.62
N SER A 788 -8.03 33.00 -32.50
CA SER A 788 -8.65 31.82 -33.08
C SER A 788 -7.84 30.58 -32.80
N PHE A 789 -8.58 29.48 -32.72
CA PHE A 789 -8.09 28.16 -32.37
C PHE A 789 -8.20 27.20 -33.56
N ALA A 790 -8.55 27.66 -34.77
CA ALA A 790 -8.68 26.78 -35.92
C ALA A 790 -7.30 26.34 -36.47
N PRO A 791 -7.13 25.06 -36.85
CA PRO A 791 -5.95 24.60 -37.58
C PRO A 791 -6.06 25.04 -39.04
N ARG A 792 -5.79 26.31 -39.31
CA ARG A 792 -5.58 26.83 -40.67
C ARG A 792 -4.27 27.58 -40.68
N ASP A 793 -3.23 26.93 -41.19
CA ASP A 793 -1.93 27.49 -41.62
C ASP A 793 -1.43 28.73 -40.86
N SER A 794 -1.56 28.74 -39.53
CA SER A 794 -1.20 29.88 -38.70
C SER A 794 0.18 29.65 -38.08
N TRP A 795 1.13 30.51 -38.42
CA TRP A 795 2.49 30.59 -37.86
C TRP A 795 2.52 31.07 -36.40
N TRP A 796 1.44 30.86 -35.66
CA TRP A 796 1.46 31.04 -34.23
C TRP A 796 2.01 29.76 -33.59
N PRO A 797 3.06 29.81 -32.75
CA PRO A 797 3.57 28.62 -32.05
C PRO A 797 2.52 27.89 -31.19
N LEU A 798 1.34 28.49 -30.98
CA LEU A 798 0.26 27.91 -30.18
C LEU A 798 -0.73 27.06 -30.98
N SER A 799 -0.86 27.13 -32.32
CA SER A 799 -1.97 26.43 -33.01
C SER A 799 -1.92 24.90 -32.90
N GLU A 800 -0.74 24.29 -32.84
CA GLU A 800 -0.57 22.84 -32.59
C GLU A 800 -0.48 22.48 -31.09
N ALA A 801 -0.06 23.41 -30.22
CA ALA A 801 0.17 23.15 -28.79
C ALA A 801 -1.03 23.46 -27.88
N TYR A 802 -1.90 24.40 -28.27
CA TYR A 802 -3.02 24.89 -27.44
C TYR A 802 -4.24 23.96 -27.42
N LEU A 803 -4.42 23.12 -28.45
CA LEU A 803 -5.59 22.22 -28.59
C LEU A 803 -5.28 20.74 -28.41
N ASN A 804 -4.00 20.32 -28.43
CA ASN A 804 -3.65 18.89 -28.51
C ASN A 804 -3.37 18.19 -27.17
N SER A 805 -3.48 18.87 -26.03
CA SER A 805 -3.43 18.17 -24.75
C SER A 805 -4.53 18.68 -23.81
N GLY A 806 -5.58 17.88 -23.63
CA GLY A 806 -6.52 18.05 -22.50
C GLY A 806 -5.87 17.91 -21.12
N GLU A 807 -4.52 17.88 -21.06
CA GLU A 807 -3.70 17.78 -19.87
C GLU A 807 -3.09 19.14 -19.44
N ALA A 808 -3.07 20.16 -20.32
CA ALA A 808 -2.55 21.50 -20.00
C ALA A 808 -3.61 22.42 -19.37
N PHE A 809 -3.18 23.47 -18.67
CA PHE A 809 -4.07 24.52 -18.16
C PHE A 809 -4.68 25.35 -19.31
N PRO A 810 -5.98 25.74 -19.25
CA PRO A 810 -7.00 25.38 -18.27
C PRO A 810 -7.78 24.09 -18.62
N TRP A 811 -7.43 23.40 -19.71
CA TRP A 811 -8.25 22.34 -20.32
C TRP A 811 -8.43 21.10 -19.44
N PHE A 812 -7.48 20.79 -18.56
CA PHE A 812 -7.65 19.70 -17.58
C PHE A 812 -8.84 19.91 -16.63
N LEU A 813 -9.37 21.13 -16.54
CA LEU A 813 -10.57 21.48 -15.77
C LEU A 813 -11.88 21.16 -16.50
N GLY A 814 -11.81 20.77 -17.78
CA GLY A 814 -12.99 20.49 -18.61
C GLY A 814 -13.75 21.73 -19.05
N VAL A 815 -13.10 22.90 -19.08
CA VAL A 815 -13.69 24.14 -19.61
C VAL A 815 -13.56 24.19 -21.14
N PRO A 816 -14.61 24.62 -21.87
CA PRO A 816 -14.53 24.79 -23.31
C PRO A 816 -13.75 26.08 -23.67
N PRO A 817 -13.07 26.12 -24.83
CA PRO A 817 -12.50 27.36 -25.35
C PRO A 817 -13.59 28.39 -25.67
N ILE A 818 -13.23 29.67 -25.66
CA ILE A 818 -14.15 30.76 -26.00
C ILE A 818 -14.30 30.85 -27.53
N ASP A 819 -15.54 30.80 -28.02
CA ASP A 819 -15.84 31.13 -29.42
C ASP A 819 -15.91 32.64 -29.58
N TYR A 820 -14.75 33.23 -29.90
CA TYR A 820 -14.63 34.67 -30.10
C TYR A 820 -15.43 35.15 -31.31
N GLN A 821 -15.52 34.39 -32.39
CA GLN A 821 -16.32 34.80 -33.55
C GLN A 821 -17.80 34.92 -33.15
N ALA A 822 -18.37 33.89 -32.51
CA ALA A 822 -19.76 33.93 -32.04
C ALA A 822 -19.99 35.05 -31.00
N ARG A 823 -18.99 35.32 -30.14
CA ARG A 823 -19.06 36.43 -29.18
C ARG A 823 -19.08 37.80 -29.88
N PHE A 824 -18.25 37.98 -30.91
CA PHE A 824 -18.26 39.18 -31.73
C PHE A 824 -19.61 39.36 -32.43
N GLU A 825 -20.11 38.31 -33.08
CA GLU A 825 -21.40 38.31 -33.77
C GLU A 825 -22.56 38.66 -32.81
N THR A 826 -22.56 38.11 -31.59
CA THR A 826 -23.55 38.44 -30.55
C THR A 826 -23.49 39.92 -30.18
N ALA A 827 -22.30 40.48 -29.98
CA ALA A 827 -22.11 41.89 -29.67
C ALA A 827 -22.46 42.80 -30.88
N LEU A 828 -22.22 42.31 -32.09
CA LEU A 828 -22.54 43.00 -33.35
C LEU A 828 -24.05 43.08 -33.56
N ILE A 829 -24.80 42.01 -33.29
CA ILE A 829 -26.28 42.01 -33.27
C ILE A 829 -26.80 43.07 -32.28
N ALA A 830 -26.23 43.13 -31.08
CA ALA A 830 -26.61 44.14 -30.10
C ALA A 830 -26.30 45.58 -30.54
N THR A 831 -25.36 45.77 -31.47
CA THR A 831 -24.89 47.09 -31.93
C THR A 831 -25.55 47.54 -33.24
N TRP A 832 -25.75 46.62 -34.18
CA TRP A 832 -26.28 46.88 -35.53
C TRP A 832 -27.71 46.36 -35.73
N GLY A 833 -28.23 45.52 -34.85
CA GLY A 833 -29.53 44.85 -34.99
C GLY A 833 -29.44 43.61 -35.89
N ALA A 834 -29.05 43.80 -37.15
CA ALA A 834 -28.82 42.74 -38.12
C ALA A 834 -27.60 43.04 -39.00
N PHE A 835 -26.98 41.99 -39.53
CA PHE A 835 -25.83 42.09 -40.41
C PHE A 835 -25.86 41.03 -41.51
N GLU A 836 -25.17 41.31 -42.60
CA GLU A 836 -24.79 40.33 -43.63
C GLU A 836 -23.34 39.89 -43.38
N LYS A 837 -23.09 38.59 -43.51
CA LYS A 837 -21.77 37.95 -43.30
C LYS A 837 -21.30 37.36 -44.62
N GLU A 838 -20.08 37.71 -45.02
CA GLU A 838 -19.43 37.20 -46.24
C GLU A 838 -17.97 36.85 -45.94
N ASP A 839 -17.55 35.63 -46.24
CA ASP A 839 -16.13 35.26 -46.16
C ASP A 839 -15.42 35.70 -47.45
N SER A 840 -14.37 36.52 -47.31
CA SER A 840 -13.62 37.10 -48.43
C SER A 840 -12.14 36.73 -48.34
N LYS A 841 -11.53 36.36 -49.48
CA LYS A 841 -10.14 35.88 -49.56
C LYS A 841 -9.12 36.97 -49.92
N ASP A 842 -9.60 38.09 -50.45
CA ASP A 842 -8.76 39.07 -51.14
C ASP A 842 -8.86 40.47 -50.50
N VAL A 843 -8.81 40.53 -49.16
CA VAL A 843 -8.90 41.80 -48.42
C VAL A 843 -7.53 42.24 -47.94
N PRO A 844 -7.09 43.48 -48.23
CA PRO A 844 -5.85 44.02 -47.68
C PRO A 844 -6.00 44.26 -46.17
N VAL A 845 -5.20 43.54 -45.38
CA VAL A 845 -5.20 43.58 -43.90
C VAL A 845 -4.09 44.43 -43.30
N GLY A 846 -3.15 44.87 -44.12
CA GLY A 846 -2.06 45.76 -43.75
C GLY A 846 -1.11 45.98 -44.93
N GLU A 847 0.02 46.61 -44.67
CA GLU A 847 1.07 46.81 -45.67
C GLU A 847 2.46 46.56 -45.10
N VAL A 848 3.40 46.18 -45.95
CA VAL A 848 4.83 46.14 -45.64
C VAL A 848 5.56 46.97 -46.68
N ASP A 849 6.22 48.05 -46.26
CA ASP A 849 6.96 48.98 -47.13
C ASP A 849 6.14 49.44 -48.38
N GLY A 850 4.82 49.63 -48.22
CA GLY A 850 3.90 50.05 -49.28
C GLY A 850 3.37 48.92 -50.18
N SER A 851 3.65 47.65 -49.86
CA SER A 851 3.02 46.48 -50.51
C SER A 851 1.85 45.97 -49.65
N GLU A 852 0.66 45.84 -50.22
CA GLU A 852 -0.52 45.34 -49.51
C GLU A 852 -0.37 43.86 -49.14
N ILE A 853 -0.71 43.54 -47.90
CA ILE A 853 -0.77 42.17 -47.39
C ILE A 853 -2.23 41.73 -47.40
N ILE A 854 -2.51 40.66 -48.14
CA ILE A 854 -3.86 40.16 -48.35
C ILE A 854 -4.07 38.90 -47.52
N ARG A 855 -5.18 38.83 -46.79
CA ARG A 855 -5.56 37.64 -46.02
C ARG A 855 -7.04 37.34 -46.15
N TRP A 856 -7.37 36.11 -45.76
CA TRP A 856 -8.75 35.73 -45.52
C TRP A 856 -9.35 36.50 -44.36
N VAL A 857 -10.52 37.09 -44.56
CA VAL A 857 -11.29 37.75 -43.51
C VAL A 857 -12.77 37.40 -43.64
N THR A 858 -13.50 37.47 -42.53
CA THR A 858 -14.96 37.52 -42.55
C THR A 858 -15.39 38.98 -42.54
N GLN A 859 -16.06 39.42 -43.60
CA GLN A 859 -16.63 40.76 -43.69
C GLN A 859 -18.05 40.76 -43.11
N TYR A 860 -18.33 41.76 -42.28
CA TYR A 860 -19.67 42.02 -41.76
C TYR A 860 -20.15 43.38 -42.25
N ARG A 861 -21.32 43.40 -42.88
CA ARG A 861 -21.98 44.62 -43.35
C ARG A 861 -23.28 44.84 -42.59
N ARG A 862 -23.54 46.07 -42.18
CA ARG A 862 -24.80 46.45 -41.53
C ARG A 862 -25.94 46.25 -42.52
N ALA A 863 -26.97 45.50 -42.12
CA ALA A 863 -28.17 45.36 -42.94
C ALA A 863 -28.82 46.74 -43.11
N LYS A 864 -29.17 47.11 -44.34
CA LYS A 864 -29.95 48.33 -44.60
C LYS A 864 -31.42 48.00 -44.36
N ASP A 865 -32.08 48.81 -43.54
CA ASP A 865 -33.53 48.73 -43.26
C ASP A 865 -34.39 48.70 -44.53
#